data_AF-A0A346XSG4-F1
#
_entry.id   AF-A0A346XSG4-F1
#
_cell.length_a   1.000
_cell.length_b   1.000
_cell.length_c   1.000
_cell.angle_alpha   90.00
_cell.angle_beta   90.00
_cell.angle_gamma   90.00
#
_symmetry.space_group_name_H-M   'P 1'
#
loop_
_entity.id
_entity.type
_entity.pdbx_description
1 polymer ?
#
loop_
_entity_poly.entity_id
_entity_poly.type
_entity_poly.pdbx_seq_one_letter_code
_entity_poly.pdbx_strand_id
1 'polypeptide(L)'
;MTRLASLLLLLGTLVLAAAPVALAASSCGGVVQDGDDLLTPAEEEEVLAAAERLAAAGVRPLVVVTSTLSGTDAEAALEAIVEGCPGLTDGSGEWGANVLAVLVAPEDRETAIYEGGGLPALDVTETDVDLDVMNPRFAEGDLAGGLIAGLDRMAAIQQAEVDEATTDDGSTGSGGWFAGGVGATVLAGGGAALAARARTARRRREEAHARAVEAQADVAQTILDMERDVEVAALDANALADRLALVEATPLRQQLTTIRGTVQSVVTRWYALTQQVDATPSGDAIAYDRVAGEITELAPTARHARELVAGFATDVAALVAVEEGIPGRLDALGSRHEAARSAIADAQHRGYRTDPAEADLSVSIAALGRARDAHGQRLVRGADEHLDLAEAAVTEAIEWVEGIEEMRAALADDLSSLRARRQVLEDRVGPAGTTMESLEARWATAAWEDVAGNGSEAEAELSRAADALQAAEHAQLMDVQDWDEAHDALDAAEDDLDDAAALLDAIHARDAALQEAADLAPSTIAGATAAVDEAAGFARQHSADVSDPIESRIAQLSSLVDQVEAAMAEDRPNPAAAVAAAGQVQAEVTELLATARQEVTAADMARRRADQTVASARQELQQLQRYATGHRRYVAAGSARALQDIGDRLARLDAVTDPVQRATQAAGLQRELIGLSDDIRRSVRRATAPRPSPYGPGRGGGYGGGLGGVFGTSGPRRSSGGFGGGFGGGSSSRGSSSRSRTGSSSRSRSGSSSRSRSSSGRSRSGRSSRW
;
A
#
# COMPACT_ATOMS: atom_id res chain seq x y z
N MET A 1 -71.81 -16.11 -27.58
CA MET A 1 -71.59 -16.03 -29.04
C MET A 1 -71.09 -14.64 -29.37
N THR A 2 -70.04 -14.58 -30.19
CA THR A 2 -69.50 -13.43 -30.95
C THR A 2 -69.07 -12.19 -30.14
N ARG A 3 -67.78 -12.02 -29.80
CA ARG A 3 -66.57 -11.80 -30.62
C ARG A 3 -66.29 -10.32 -30.93
N LEU A 4 -64.98 -10.02 -30.83
CA LEU A 4 -64.17 -9.14 -31.68
C LEU A 4 -64.38 -7.63 -31.44
N ALA A 5 -63.40 -6.88 -30.95
CA ALA A 5 -62.07 -6.59 -31.49
C ALA A 5 -62.03 -5.10 -31.85
N SER A 6 -60.83 -4.52 -31.77
CA SER A 6 -60.46 -3.22 -32.32
C SER A 6 -60.71 -2.01 -31.43
N LEU A 7 -59.78 -1.79 -30.49
CA LEU A 7 -59.12 -0.48 -30.42
C LEU A 7 -57.62 -0.71 -30.14
N LEU A 8 -56.94 -1.09 -31.21
CA LEU A 8 -55.49 -1.29 -31.30
C LEU A 8 -55.01 -0.21 -32.25
N LEU A 9 -54.62 0.96 -31.74
CA LEU A 9 -53.83 1.95 -32.47
C LEU A 9 -53.23 2.99 -31.51
N LEU A 10 -51.89 3.03 -31.49
CA LEU A 10 -51.04 4.18 -31.14
C LEU A 10 -51.00 4.65 -29.67
N LEU A 11 -50.09 4.06 -28.89
CA LEU A 11 -49.02 4.84 -28.28
C LEU A 11 -47.83 3.91 -28.04
N GLY A 12 -46.87 3.96 -28.98
CA GLY A 12 -45.58 3.33 -28.82
C GLY A 12 -44.80 4.09 -27.77
N THR A 13 -44.80 3.59 -26.54
CA THR A 13 -43.81 3.90 -25.53
C THR A 13 -42.62 2.97 -25.72
N LEU A 14 -41.57 3.57 -26.26
CA LEU A 14 -40.19 3.13 -26.17
C LEU A 14 -39.85 2.95 -24.68
N VAL A 15 -40.02 1.73 -24.15
CA VAL A 15 -39.39 1.34 -22.90
C VAL A 15 -37.98 0.93 -23.28
N LEU A 16 -37.02 1.84 -23.05
CA LEU A 16 -35.64 1.44 -22.83
C LEU A 16 -35.69 0.42 -21.69
N ALA A 17 -35.48 -0.85 -22.02
CA ALA A 17 -35.03 -1.80 -21.03
C ALA A 17 -33.68 -1.27 -20.55
N ALA A 18 -33.63 -0.68 -19.37
CA ALA A 18 -32.44 -0.72 -18.56
C ALA A 18 -32.20 -2.21 -18.32
N ALA A 19 -31.32 -2.81 -19.14
CA ALA A 19 -30.69 -4.04 -18.73
C ALA A 19 -30.04 -3.72 -17.38
N PRO A 20 -30.20 -4.55 -16.34
CA PRO A 20 -29.19 -4.55 -15.29
C PRO A 20 -27.87 -4.72 -16.02
N VAL A 21 -26.92 -3.81 -15.80
CA VAL A 21 -25.53 -4.08 -16.15
C VAL A 21 -25.19 -5.28 -15.31
N ALA A 22 -25.36 -6.46 -15.89
CA ALA A 22 -24.83 -7.67 -15.35
C ALA A 22 -23.33 -7.44 -15.36
N LEU A 23 -22.75 -7.22 -14.18
CA LEU A 23 -21.36 -7.54 -13.85
C LEU A 23 -21.18 -9.06 -14.01
N ALA A 24 -21.50 -9.59 -15.19
CA ALA A 24 -21.36 -10.97 -15.57
C ALA A 24 -20.07 -11.08 -16.37
N ALA A 25 -18.98 -11.37 -15.66
CA ALA A 25 -17.89 -12.23 -16.13
C ALA A 25 -17.27 -11.88 -17.51
N SER A 26 -17.30 -10.63 -17.95
CA SER A 26 -16.43 -10.17 -19.02
C SER A 26 -15.18 -9.57 -18.40
N SER A 27 -14.07 -10.30 -18.58
CA SER A 27 -12.67 -9.95 -18.33
C SER A 27 -12.14 -10.02 -16.89
N CYS A 28 -11.80 -11.23 -16.44
CA CYS A 28 -10.59 -11.46 -15.61
C CYS A 28 -9.30 -11.16 -16.42
N GLY A 29 -9.30 -10.07 -17.18
CA GLY A 29 -8.40 -9.77 -18.30
C GLY A 29 -7.40 -8.67 -17.99
N GLY A 30 -6.91 -8.59 -16.76
CA GLY A 30 -5.94 -7.56 -16.36
C GLY A 30 -5.76 -7.49 -14.85
N VAL A 31 -4.64 -6.89 -14.43
CA VAL A 31 -4.37 -6.51 -13.02
C VAL A 31 -5.21 -5.30 -12.62
N VAL A 32 -5.48 -4.39 -13.57
CA VAL A 32 -6.38 -3.25 -13.41
C VAL A 32 -7.62 -3.51 -14.27
N GLN A 33 -8.79 -3.34 -13.67
CA GLN A 33 -10.10 -3.49 -14.30
C GLN A 33 -10.87 -2.19 -14.11
N ASP A 34 -10.89 -1.37 -15.15
CA ASP A 34 -11.67 -0.14 -15.21
C ASP A 34 -12.84 -0.36 -16.17
N GLY A 35 -13.96 -0.85 -15.62
CA GLY A 35 -15.11 -1.27 -16.42
C GLY A 35 -15.91 -0.12 -17.02
N ASP A 36 -15.76 1.08 -16.45
CA ASP A 36 -16.55 2.26 -16.75
C ASP A 36 -15.72 3.42 -17.35
N ASP A 37 -14.47 3.15 -17.76
CA ASP A 37 -13.52 4.13 -18.31
C ASP A 37 -13.33 5.37 -17.39
N LEU A 38 -13.21 5.15 -16.08
CA LEU A 38 -13.06 6.19 -15.06
C LEU A 38 -11.62 6.72 -14.94
N LEU A 39 -10.65 5.95 -15.41
CA LEU A 39 -9.25 6.34 -15.52
C LEU A 39 -8.94 6.71 -16.98
N THR A 40 -8.12 7.73 -17.18
CA THR A 40 -7.51 7.96 -18.49
C THR A 40 -6.49 6.88 -18.81
N PRO A 41 -6.16 6.62 -20.09
CA PRO A 41 -5.16 5.62 -20.45
C PRO A 41 -3.77 5.84 -19.83
N ALA A 42 -3.42 7.10 -19.53
CA ALA A 42 -2.17 7.43 -18.84
C ALA A 42 -2.23 7.07 -17.35
N GLU A 43 -3.36 7.33 -16.70
CA GLU A 43 -3.60 6.97 -15.30
C GLU A 43 -3.66 5.46 -15.11
N GLU A 44 -4.31 4.74 -16.04
CA GLU A 44 -4.35 3.27 -16.02
C GLU A 44 -2.94 2.67 -16.12
N GLU A 45 -2.06 3.24 -16.95
CA GLU A 45 -0.65 2.82 -17.06
C GLU A 45 0.12 3.09 -15.76
N GLU A 46 -0.13 4.22 -15.09
CA GLU A 46 0.51 4.56 -13.82
C GLU A 46 0.03 3.68 -12.64
N VAL A 47 -1.27 3.38 -12.59
CA VAL A 47 -1.87 2.45 -11.61
C VAL A 47 -1.35 1.03 -11.86
N LEU A 48 -1.27 0.60 -13.11
CA LEU A 48 -0.68 -0.70 -13.47
C LEU A 48 0.79 -0.78 -13.03
N ALA A 49 1.58 0.27 -13.27
CA ALA A 49 2.97 0.32 -12.83
C ALA A 49 3.12 0.26 -11.29
N ALA A 50 2.16 0.81 -10.53
CA ALA A 50 2.11 0.67 -9.07
C ALA A 50 1.75 -0.76 -8.64
N ALA A 51 0.77 -1.37 -9.30
CA ALA A 51 0.40 -2.76 -9.06
C ALA A 51 1.57 -3.71 -9.40
N GLU A 52 2.34 -3.46 -10.46
CA GLU A 52 3.53 -4.25 -10.79
C GLU A 52 4.64 -4.15 -9.71
N ARG A 53 4.78 -3.00 -9.04
CA ARG A 53 5.70 -2.85 -7.90
C ARG A 53 5.25 -3.70 -6.71
N LEU A 54 3.95 -3.72 -6.42
CA LEU A 54 3.38 -4.59 -5.41
C LEU A 54 3.55 -6.08 -5.78
N ALA A 55 3.40 -6.42 -7.06
CA ALA A 55 3.62 -7.77 -7.55
C ALA A 55 5.09 -8.22 -7.41
N ALA A 56 6.05 -7.30 -7.61
CA ALA A 56 7.47 -7.56 -7.37
C ALA A 56 7.79 -7.88 -5.90
N ALA A 57 6.93 -7.48 -4.95
CA ALA A 57 7.02 -7.83 -3.53
C ALA A 57 6.39 -9.19 -3.18
N GLY A 58 5.95 -9.97 -4.18
CA GLY A 58 5.41 -11.33 -3.99
C GLY A 58 3.89 -11.42 -3.83
N VAL A 59 3.19 -10.31 -4.08
CA VAL A 59 1.72 -10.20 -4.02
C VAL A 59 1.12 -10.42 -5.42
N ARG A 60 -0.14 -10.84 -5.50
CA ARG A 60 -0.93 -10.93 -6.73
C ARG A 60 -2.04 -9.89 -6.67
N PRO A 61 -1.80 -8.67 -7.20
CA PRO A 61 -2.75 -7.58 -7.09
C PRO A 61 -3.91 -7.70 -8.09
N LEU A 62 -5.09 -7.25 -7.66
CA LEU A 62 -6.23 -6.91 -8.49
C LEU A 62 -6.71 -5.51 -8.09
N VAL A 63 -6.95 -4.65 -9.08
CA VAL A 63 -7.54 -3.32 -8.88
C VAL A 63 -8.82 -3.24 -9.71
N VAL A 64 -9.92 -2.91 -9.06
CA VAL A 64 -11.24 -2.73 -9.67
C VAL A 64 -11.69 -1.28 -9.49
N VAL A 65 -12.01 -0.64 -10.60
CA VAL A 65 -12.58 0.71 -10.64
C VAL A 65 -13.95 0.59 -11.29
N THR A 66 -14.99 0.94 -10.54
CA THR A 66 -16.40 0.90 -10.98
C THR A 66 -17.05 2.23 -10.61
N SER A 67 -18.04 2.68 -11.38
CA SER A 67 -18.77 3.93 -11.08
C SER A 67 -19.63 3.77 -9.83
N THR A 68 -20.41 2.69 -9.77
CA THR A 68 -21.31 2.37 -8.67
C THR A 68 -21.37 0.87 -8.36
N LEU A 69 -21.84 0.52 -7.17
CA LEU A 69 -22.06 -0.81 -6.62
C LEU A 69 -23.54 -1.25 -6.68
N SER A 70 -24.44 -0.38 -7.19
CA SER A 70 -25.86 -0.70 -7.38
C SER A 70 -26.58 -1.23 -6.13
N GLY A 71 -26.23 -0.70 -4.95
CA GLY A 71 -26.84 -1.08 -3.67
C GLY A 71 -26.23 -2.33 -3.00
N THR A 72 -25.16 -2.88 -3.56
CA THR A 72 -24.31 -3.87 -2.88
C THR A 72 -23.18 -3.14 -2.14
N ASP A 73 -22.73 -3.61 -0.99
CA ASP A 73 -21.54 -3.04 -0.34
C ASP A 73 -20.24 -3.40 -1.10
N ALA A 74 -19.22 -2.56 -0.98
CA ALA A 74 -17.96 -2.73 -1.72
C ALA A 74 -17.24 -4.06 -1.43
N GLU A 75 -17.38 -4.60 -0.22
CA GLU A 75 -16.74 -5.85 0.18
C GLU A 75 -17.41 -7.05 -0.50
N ALA A 76 -18.73 -7.16 -0.42
CA ALA A 76 -19.52 -8.19 -1.08
C ALA A 76 -19.38 -8.12 -2.61
N ALA A 77 -19.31 -6.92 -3.18
CA ALA A 77 -19.05 -6.74 -4.61
C ALA A 77 -17.67 -7.25 -5.01
N LEU A 78 -16.63 -6.93 -4.23
CA LEU A 78 -15.26 -7.37 -4.47
C LEU A 78 -15.10 -8.89 -4.30
N GLU A 79 -15.79 -9.50 -3.32
CA GLU A 79 -15.83 -10.95 -3.12
C GLU A 79 -16.44 -11.66 -4.33
N ALA A 80 -17.61 -11.21 -4.79
CA ALA A 80 -18.27 -11.78 -5.97
C ALA A 80 -17.41 -11.70 -7.25
N ILE A 81 -16.67 -10.60 -7.44
CA ILE A 81 -15.74 -10.43 -8.58
C ILE A 81 -14.61 -11.46 -8.52
N VAL A 82 -14.03 -11.67 -7.33
CA VAL A 82 -12.89 -12.60 -7.19
C VAL A 82 -13.32 -14.06 -7.26
N GLU A 83 -14.45 -14.44 -6.66
CA GLU A 83 -15.03 -15.78 -6.81
C GLU A 83 -15.31 -16.11 -8.28
N GLY A 84 -15.73 -15.10 -9.06
CA GLY A 84 -15.92 -15.20 -10.51
C GLY A 84 -14.64 -15.33 -11.33
N CYS A 85 -13.45 -15.20 -10.73
CA CYS A 85 -12.15 -15.24 -11.41
C CYS A 85 -11.28 -16.46 -11.05
N PRO A 86 -11.26 -17.52 -11.90
CA PRO A 86 -10.52 -18.76 -11.64
C PRO A 86 -9.00 -18.63 -11.46
N GLY A 87 -8.40 -17.50 -11.86
CA GLY A 87 -6.97 -17.23 -11.69
C GLY A 87 -6.59 -16.60 -10.35
N LEU A 88 -7.59 -16.12 -9.60
CA LEU A 88 -7.44 -15.48 -8.29
C LEU A 88 -7.90 -16.39 -7.15
N THR A 89 -8.54 -17.51 -7.45
CA THR A 89 -8.90 -18.57 -6.50
C THR A 89 -7.90 -19.73 -6.52
N ASP A 90 -7.89 -20.57 -5.49
CA ASP A 90 -7.03 -21.76 -5.41
C ASP A 90 -7.61 -23.00 -6.12
N GLY A 91 -8.70 -22.82 -6.87
CA GLY A 91 -9.44 -23.89 -7.55
C GLY A 91 -10.51 -24.57 -6.70
N SER A 92 -10.62 -24.24 -5.40
CA SER A 92 -11.71 -24.68 -4.51
C SER A 92 -12.87 -23.70 -4.42
N GLY A 93 -12.76 -22.54 -5.07
CA GLY A 93 -13.63 -21.39 -4.88
C GLY A 93 -13.12 -20.43 -3.80
N GLU A 94 -12.14 -20.84 -2.99
CA GLU A 94 -11.46 -19.95 -2.04
C GLU A 94 -10.41 -19.09 -2.73
N TRP A 95 -10.14 -17.91 -2.16
CA TRP A 95 -9.11 -16.99 -2.62
C TRP A 95 -7.74 -17.68 -2.60
N GLY A 96 -6.99 -17.53 -3.69
CA GLY A 96 -5.65 -18.08 -3.77
C GLY A 96 -4.67 -17.32 -2.88
N ALA A 97 -3.59 -17.99 -2.46
CA ALA A 97 -2.57 -17.38 -1.61
C ALA A 97 -1.94 -16.11 -2.21
N ASN A 98 -1.61 -15.13 -1.36
CA ASN A 98 -0.97 -13.87 -1.74
C ASN A 98 -1.80 -12.99 -2.68
N VAL A 99 -3.12 -13.15 -2.74
CA VAL A 99 -3.98 -12.25 -3.51
C VAL A 99 -4.27 -11.01 -2.68
N LEU A 100 -4.19 -9.84 -3.30
CA LEU A 100 -4.66 -8.59 -2.71
C LEU A 100 -5.54 -7.89 -3.73
N ALA A 101 -6.80 -7.63 -3.37
CA ALA A 101 -7.75 -6.96 -4.23
C ALA A 101 -8.15 -5.61 -3.64
N VAL A 102 -8.26 -4.61 -4.50
CA VAL A 102 -8.70 -3.26 -4.17
C VAL A 102 -9.86 -2.90 -5.08
N LEU A 103 -10.95 -2.40 -4.49
CA LEU A 103 -12.09 -1.85 -5.21
C LEU A 103 -12.32 -0.40 -4.80
N VAL A 104 -12.65 0.45 -5.78
CA VAL A 104 -13.10 1.83 -5.55
C VAL A 104 -14.36 2.13 -6.36
N ALA A 105 -15.37 2.69 -5.69
CA ALA A 105 -16.64 3.12 -6.28
C ALA A 105 -16.93 4.59 -5.91
N PRO A 106 -16.63 5.57 -6.79
CA PRO A 106 -16.69 6.98 -6.44
C PRO A 106 -18.11 7.54 -6.30
N GLU A 107 -19.12 6.96 -6.95
CA GLU A 107 -20.51 7.42 -6.76
C GLU A 107 -21.08 7.00 -5.40
N ASP A 108 -20.72 5.81 -4.92
CA ASP A 108 -21.09 5.31 -3.60
C ASP A 108 -20.14 5.79 -2.49
N ARG A 109 -19.01 6.38 -2.88
CA ARG A 109 -17.91 6.80 -1.99
C ARG A 109 -17.40 5.67 -1.12
N GLU A 110 -17.30 4.47 -1.69
CA GLU A 110 -16.89 3.24 -1.01
C GLU A 110 -15.61 2.62 -1.59
N THR A 111 -14.68 2.26 -0.69
CA THR A 111 -13.43 1.55 -0.99
C THR A 111 -13.51 0.21 -0.28
N ALA A 112 -13.05 -0.86 -0.93
CA ALA A 112 -12.77 -2.13 -0.24
C ALA A 112 -11.36 -2.61 -0.53
N ILE A 113 -10.71 -3.15 0.50
CA ILE A 113 -9.44 -3.87 0.37
C ILE A 113 -9.63 -5.26 0.95
N TYR A 114 -9.18 -6.28 0.22
CA TYR A 114 -9.29 -7.66 0.62
C TYR A 114 -7.97 -8.42 0.42
N GLU A 115 -7.66 -9.33 1.34
CA GLU A 115 -6.50 -10.22 1.27
C GLU A 115 -6.89 -11.72 1.23
N GLY A 116 -6.33 -12.44 0.27
CA GLY A 116 -6.40 -13.90 0.17
C GLY A 116 -5.26 -14.60 0.92
N GLY A 117 -5.63 -15.47 1.86
CA GLY A 117 -4.77 -16.05 2.91
C GLY A 117 -3.33 -16.37 2.49
N GLY A 118 -2.37 -15.66 3.10
CA GLY A 118 -0.96 -15.97 2.95
C GLY A 118 0.02 -14.80 3.01
N LEU A 119 -0.40 -13.54 3.21
CA LEU A 119 0.51 -12.41 3.40
C LEU A 119 0.72 -12.19 4.91
N PRO A 120 1.81 -12.68 5.52
CA PRO A 120 2.05 -12.50 6.96
C PRO A 120 2.23 -11.01 7.37
N ALA A 121 2.49 -10.12 6.40
CA ALA A 121 2.88 -8.72 6.62
C ALA A 121 1.80 -7.67 6.37
N LEU A 122 0.75 -8.03 5.64
CA LEU A 122 -0.29 -7.11 5.20
C LEU A 122 -1.56 -7.39 5.99
N ASP A 123 -1.55 -7.11 7.29
CA ASP A 123 -2.82 -6.99 8.01
C ASP A 123 -3.52 -5.69 7.54
N VAL A 124 -4.30 -5.84 6.47
CA VAL A 124 -5.08 -4.75 5.86
C VAL A 124 -6.12 -4.18 6.83
N THR A 125 -6.52 -4.94 7.85
CA THR A 125 -7.38 -4.48 8.94
C THR A 125 -6.66 -3.60 9.98
N GLU A 126 -5.34 -3.73 10.15
CA GLU A 126 -4.56 -2.95 11.14
C GLU A 126 -3.87 -1.71 10.52
N THR A 127 -3.67 -1.67 9.20
CA THR A 127 -2.80 -0.66 8.57
C THR A 127 -3.50 0.60 8.06
N ASP A 128 -4.84 0.65 8.12
CA ASP A 128 -5.69 1.81 7.75
C ASP A 128 -5.33 2.48 6.41
N VAL A 129 -4.80 1.72 5.43
CA VAL A 129 -4.31 2.28 4.15
C VAL A 129 -5.42 2.95 3.35
N ASP A 130 -6.61 2.36 3.38
CA ASP A 130 -7.81 2.93 2.79
C ASP A 130 -8.15 4.28 3.42
N LEU A 131 -8.24 4.34 4.75
CA LEU A 131 -8.63 5.56 5.48
C LEU A 131 -7.57 6.67 5.44
N ASP A 132 -6.29 6.33 5.60
CA ASP A 132 -5.22 7.32 5.79
C ASP A 132 -4.56 7.77 4.48
N VAL A 133 -4.64 6.95 3.42
CA VAL A 133 -3.89 7.18 2.17
C VAL A 133 -4.80 7.33 0.97
N MET A 134 -5.77 6.43 0.80
CA MET A 134 -6.58 6.37 -0.42
C MET A 134 -7.78 7.32 -0.36
N ASN A 135 -8.63 7.16 0.65
CA ASN A 135 -9.88 7.90 0.83
C ASN A 135 -9.70 9.43 0.83
N PRO A 136 -8.65 10.02 1.45
CA PRO A 136 -8.43 11.47 1.36
C PRO A 136 -8.23 11.97 -0.07
N ARG A 137 -7.56 11.19 -0.93
CA ARG A 137 -7.36 11.54 -2.35
C ARG A 137 -8.60 11.30 -3.18
N PHE A 138 -9.35 10.24 -2.89
CA PHE A 138 -10.63 9.99 -3.54
C PHE A 138 -11.64 11.11 -3.23
N ALA A 139 -11.66 11.63 -2.00
CA ALA A 139 -12.46 12.78 -1.63
C ALA A 139 -12.10 14.06 -2.42
N GLU A 140 -10.85 14.18 -2.86
CA GLU A 140 -10.35 15.28 -3.71
C GLU A 140 -10.60 15.04 -5.22
N GLY A 141 -11.15 13.88 -5.58
CA GLY A 141 -11.39 13.47 -6.98
C GLY A 141 -10.15 12.89 -7.68
N ASP A 142 -9.07 12.60 -6.95
CA ASP A 142 -7.84 12.00 -7.47
C ASP A 142 -7.86 10.47 -7.30
N LEU A 143 -8.61 9.80 -8.17
CA LEU A 143 -8.75 8.32 -8.14
C LEU A 143 -7.43 7.62 -8.45
N ALA A 144 -6.75 8.03 -9.52
CA ALA A 144 -5.47 7.44 -9.91
C ALA A 144 -4.40 7.63 -8.82
N GLY A 145 -4.27 8.85 -8.29
CA GLY A 145 -3.32 9.16 -7.24
C GLY A 145 -3.64 8.48 -5.91
N GLY A 146 -4.91 8.27 -5.57
CA GLY A 146 -5.33 7.47 -4.42
C GLY A 146 -4.90 6.00 -4.56
N LEU A 147 -5.21 5.37 -5.69
CA LEU A 147 -4.83 3.98 -5.98
C LEU A 147 -3.30 3.78 -5.99
N ILE A 148 -2.55 4.66 -6.67
CA ILE A 148 -1.08 4.60 -6.72
C ILE A 148 -0.47 4.68 -5.33
N ALA A 149 -0.93 5.63 -4.50
CA ALA A 149 -0.38 5.81 -3.15
C ALA A 149 -0.73 4.63 -2.22
N GLY A 150 -1.94 4.09 -2.32
CA GLY A 150 -2.35 2.90 -1.59
C GLY A 150 -1.49 1.67 -1.95
N LEU A 151 -1.33 1.40 -3.25
CA LEU A 151 -0.52 0.28 -3.75
C LEU A 151 0.96 0.41 -3.37
N ASP A 152 1.54 1.62 -3.48
CA ASP A 152 2.93 1.86 -3.08
C ASP A 152 3.13 1.72 -1.56
N ARG A 153 2.14 2.12 -0.75
CA ARG A 153 2.18 1.95 0.70
C ARG A 153 2.15 0.46 1.07
N MET A 154 1.27 -0.31 0.46
CA MET A 154 1.19 -1.77 0.66
C MET A 154 2.46 -2.48 0.21
N ALA A 155 3.06 -2.07 -0.91
CA ALA A 155 4.33 -2.61 -1.38
C ALA A 155 5.47 -2.32 -0.38
N ALA A 156 5.50 -1.12 0.21
CA ALA A 156 6.50 -0.76 1.21
C ALA A 156 6.38 -1.56 2.52
N ILE A 157 5.15 -1.85 2.95
CA ILE A 157 4.87 -2.69 4.13
C ILE A 157 5.39 -4.11 3.89
N GLN A 158 5.01 -4.71 2.75
CA GLN A 158 5.44 -6.06 2.39
C GLN A 158 6.97 -6.17 2.27
N GLN A 159 7.62 -5.17 1.69
CA GLN A 159 9.07 -5.17 1.52
C GLN A 159 9.82 -5.05 2.86
N ALA A 160 9.30 -4.27 3.82
CA ALA A 160 9.92 -4.11 5.13
C ALA A 160 10.00 -5.43 5.91
N GLU A 161 8.98 -6.29 5.79
CA GLU A 161 8.96 -7.58 6.49
C GLU A 161 9.85 -8.64 5.83
N VAL A 162 9.95 -8.63 4.49
CA VAL A 162 10.90 -9.49 3.75
C VAL A 162 12.35 -9.14 4.12
N ASP A 163 12.65 -7.86 4.34
CA ASP A 163 13.96 -7.39 4.77
C ASP A 163 14.26 -7.73 6.25
N GLU A 164 13.22 -7.84 7.10
CA GLU A 164 13.35 -8.24 8.51
C GLU A 164 13.55 -9.76 8.65
N ALA A 165 12.81 -10.57 7.87
CA ALA A 165 12.92 -12.04 7.85
C ALA A 165 14.27 -12.57 7.30
N THR A 166 15.00 -11.77 6.52
CA THR A 166 16.31 -12.15 5.96
C THR A 166 17.50 -11.89 6.89
N THR A 167 17.27 -11.33 8.09
CA THR A 167 18.34 -11.05 9.08
C THR A 167 18.55 -12.14 10.14
N ASP A 168 17.72 -13.19 10.17
CA ASP A 168 17.77 -14.24 11.21
C ASP A 168 17.65 -15.66 10.63
N ASP A 169 18.70 -16.15 9.95
CA ASP A 169 19.14 -17.55 10.13
C ASP A 169 20.60 -17.74 9.68
N GLY A 170 21.43 -18.03 10.67
CA GLY A 170 22.84 -18.36 10.52
C GLY A 170 23.08 -19.86 10.76
N SER A 171 23.62 -20.49 9.71
CA SER A 171 24.45 -21.71 9.72
C SER A 171 23.70 -23.04 9.87
N THR A 172 24.01 -24.07 9.08
CA THR A 172 25.25 -24.84 9.26
C THR A 172 25.49 -25.83 8.11
N GLY A 173 26.77 -25.98 7.71
CA GLY A 173 27.33 -27.28 7.32
C GLY A 173 27.73 -27.43 5.84
N SER A 174 28.79 -26.80 5.33
CA SER A 174 30.23 -27.11 5.53
C SER A 174 30.82 -28.22 4.65
N GLY A 175 31.83 -27.84 3.86
CA GLY A 175 32.90 -28.68 3.28
C GLY A 175 32.96 -28.63 1.74
N GLY A 176 33.83 -27.88 1.05
CA GLY A 176 35.23 -27.52 1.31
C GLY A 176 36.18 -28.68 0.96
N TRP A 177 37.31 -28.60 0.24
CA TRP A 177 38.15 -27.52 -0.31
C TRP A 177 39.07 -28.11 -1.43
N PHE A 178 39.23 -27.39 -2.55
CA PHE A 178 40.44 -27.05 -3.36
C PHE A 178 41.41 -28.06 -4.04
N ALA A 179 41.58 -27.79 -5.35
CA ALA A 179 42.82 -27.50 -6.10
C ALA A 179 43.92 -28.55 -6.32
N GLY A 180 44.36 -28.63 -7.59
CA GLY A 180 45.67 -29.17 -7.97
C GLY A 180 45.78 -29.36 -9.48
N GLY A 181 46.47 -28.45 -10.17
CA GLY A 181 46.60 -28.46 -11.62
C GLY A 181 47.78 -29.26 -12.19
N VAL A 182 48.04 -28.95 -13.46
CA VAL A 182 49.21 -29.25 -14.30
C VAL A 182 49.21 -30.63 -14.96
N GLY A 183 49.05 -30.59 -16.29
CA GLY A 183 49.14 -31.76 -17.15
C GLY A 183 50.56 -32.10 -17.58
N ALA A 184 50.68 -33.19 -18.33
CA ALA A 184 51.62 -33.37 -19.44
C ALA A 184 51.35 -34.72 -20.14
N THR A 185 50.96 -34.63 -21.42
CA THR A 185 51.44 -35.42 -22.56
C THR A 185 51.40 -36.97 -22.61
N VAL A 186 50.67 -37.46 -23.63
CA VAL A 186 51.15 -38.30 -24.77
C VAL A 186 51.04 -39.83 -24.70
N LEU A 187 50.16 -40.33 -25.60
CA LEU A 187 50.19 -41.55 -26.44
C LEU A 187 49.94 -42.96 -25.88
N ALA A 188 49.22 -43.70 -26.74
CA ALA A 188 49.14 -45.15 -26.93
C ALA A 188 48.12 -45.95 -26.09
N GLY A 189 47.11 -46.52 -26.77
CA GLY A 189 46.24 -47.53 -26.16
C GLY A 189 44.97 -47.96 -26.92
N GLY A 190 44.98 -48.06 -28.25
CA GLY A 190 43.80 -48.41 -29.07
C GLY A 190 43.27 -49.87 -28.97
N GLY A 191 43.74 -50.69 -28.03
CA GLY A 191 43.41 -52.14 -27.98
C GLY A 191 42.48 -52.61 -26.85
N ALA A 192 42.60 -52.06 -25.64
CA ALA A 192 41.84 -52.52 -24.47
C ALA A 192 40.42 -51.89 -24.36
N ALA A 193 40.18 -50.77 -25.05
CA ALA A 193 38.90 -50.07 -25.03
C ALA A 193 37.77 -50.83 -25.75
N LEU A 194 38.08 -51.73 -26.70
CA LEU A 194 37.06 -52.44 -27.50
C LEU A 194 36.47 -53.68 -26.78
N ALA A 195 37.28 -54.43 -26.00
CA ALA A 195 36.77 -55.55 -25.21
C ALA A 195 36.01 -55.12 -23.95
N ALA A 196 36.40 -53.99 -23.33
CA ALA A 196 35.63 -53.36 -22.26
C ALA A 196 34.34 -52.70 -22.77
N ARG A 197 34.33 -52.10 -23.99
CA ARG A 197 33.11 -51.62 -24.68
C ARG A 197 32.13 -52.75 -25.02
N ALA A 198 32.60 -53.94 -25.40
CA ALA A 198 31.71 -55.04 -25.76
C ALA A 198 30.96 -55.66 -24.57
N ARG A 199 31.60 -55.74 -23.38
CA ARG A 199 30.95 -56.22 -22.14
C ARG A 199 30.02 -55.18 -21.51
N THR A 200 30.41 -53.90 -21.55
CA THR A 200 29.54 -52.78 -21.11
C THR A 200 28.36 -52.57 -22.05
N ALA A 201 28.52 -52.81 -23.36
CA ALA A 201 27.42 -52.77 -24.32
C ALA A 201 26.39 -53.89 -24.12
N ARG A 202 26.80 -55.09 -23.66
CA ARG A 202 25.84 -56.17 -23.32
C ARG A 202 25.01 -55.85 -22.08
N ARG A 203 25.64 -55.38 -21.00
CA ARG A 203 24.93 -54.94 -19.78
C ARG A 203 23.96 -53.80 -20.06
N ARG A 204 24.39 -52.78 -20.81
CA ARG A 204 23.52 -51.67 -21.23
C ARG A 204 22.30 -52.12 -22.05
N ARG A 205 22.36 -53.24 -22.75
CA ARG A 205 21.21 -53.78 -23.52
C ARG A 205 20.20 -54.47 -22.61
N GLU A 206 20.69 -55.29 -21.69
CA GLU A 206 19.86 -55.96 -20.70
C GLU A 206 19.20 -54.92 -19.77
N GLU A 207 19.96 -53.89 -19.36
CA GLU A 207 19.46 -52.75 -18.59
C GLU A 207 18.45 -51.89 -19.38
N ALA A 208 18.70 -51.62 -20.67
CA ALA A 208 17.76 -50.87 -21.53
C ALA A 208 16.44 -51.64 -21.75
N HIS A 209 16.52 -52.94 -22.01
CA HIS A 209 15.33 -53.79 -22.16
C HIS A 209 14.57 -53.92 -20.84
N ALA A 210 15.25 -54.14 -19.71
CA ALA A 210 14.64 -54.19 -18.39
C ALA A 210 13.90 -52.88 -18.05
N ARG A 211 14.50 -51.73 -18.34
CA ARG A 211 13.85 -50.41 -18.15
C ARG A 211 12.61 -50.23 -19.03
N ALA A 212 12.63 -50.72 -20.27
CA ALA A 212 11.45 -50.68 -21.13
C ALA A 212 10.31 -51.57 -20.57
N VAL A 213 10.63 -52.75 -20.04
CA VAL A 213 9.65 -53.66 -19.41
C VAL A 213 9.14 -53.12 -18.07
N GLU A 214 9.99 -52.47 -17.28
CA GLU A 214 9.61 -51.81 -16.03
C GLU A 214 8.69 -50.61 -16.28
N ALA A 215 9.08 -49.71 -17.19
CA ALA A 215 8.23 -48.61 -17.64
C ALA A 215 6.89 -49.12 -18.18
N GLN A 216 6.89 -50.30 -18.81
CA GLN A 216 5.65 -50.93 -19.21
C GLN A 216 4.77 -51.36 -18.02
N ALA A 217 5.36 -52.06 -17.06
CA ALA A 217 4.64 -52.55 -15.88
C ALA A 217 4.01 -51.39 -15.08
N ASP A 218 4.71 -50.25 -14.97
CA ASP A 218 4.25 -49.06 -14.26
C ASP A 218 2.96 -48.46 -14.86
N VAL A 219 2.84 -48.44 -16.19
CA VAL A 219 1.68 -47.86 -16.87
C VAL A 219 0.56 -48.89 -17.04
N ALA A 220 0.88 -50.18 -17.18
CA ALA A 220 -0.08 -51.24 -17.47
C ALA A 220 -1.25 -51.31 -16.48
N GLN A 221 -1.00 -51.19 -15.17
CA GLN A 221 -2.07 -51.20 -14.16
C GLN A 221 -2.99 -49.99 -14.29
N THR A 222 -2.42 -48.80 -14.55
CA THR A 222 -3.21 -47.58 -14.77
C THR A 222 -4.12 -47.71 -15.98
N ILE A 223 -3.65 -48.34 -17.06
CA ILE A 223 -4.46 -48.59 -18.26
C ILE A 223 -5.62 -49.54 -17.96
N LEU A 224 -5.36 -50.68 -17.30
CA LEU A 224 -6.39 -51.67 -16.98
C LEU A 224 -7.46 -51.12 -16.04
N ASP A 225 -7.05 -50.38 -15.00
CA ASP A 225 -7.99 -49.70 -14.10
C ASP A 225 -8.84 -48.67 -14.86
N MET A 226 -8.21 -47.83 -15.68
CA MET A 226 -8.90 -46.80 -16.46
C MET A 226 -9.90 -47.40 -17.45
N GLU A 227 -9.56 -48.48 -18.15
CA GLU A 227 -10.47 -49.19 -19.07
C GLU A 227 -11.68 -49.77 -18.33
N ARG A 228 -11.46 -50.40 -17.16
CA ARG A 228 -12.56 -50.92 -16.33
C ARG A 228 -13.45 -49.78 -15.82
N ASP A 229 -12.84 -48.74 -15.27
CA ASP A 229 -13.55 -47.68 -14.58
C ASP A 229 -14.38 -46.84 -15.58
N VAL A 230 -13.91 -46.64 -16.82
CA VAL A 230 -14.70 -45.95 -17.86
C VAL A 230 -15.89 -46.78 -18.34
N GLU A 231 -15.80 -48.12 -18.32
CA GLU A 231 -16.94 -48.99 -18.62
C GLU A 231 -18.01 -48.92 -17.54
N VAL A 232 -17.61 -48.96 -16.27
CA VAL A 232 -18.53 -48.80 -15.12
C VAL A 232 -19.20 -47.43 -15.16
N ALA A 233 -18.42 -46.36 -15.25
CA ALA A 233 -18.96 -44.99 -15.32
C ALA A 233 -19.89 -44.80 -16.52
N ALA A 234 -19.62 -45.47 -17.64
CA ALA A 234 -20.52 -45.44 -18.79
C ALA A 234 -21.85 -46.14 -18.53
N LEU A 235 -21.87 -47.26 -17.81
CA LEU A 235 -23.12 -47.96 -17.47
C LEU A 235 -23.99 -47.06 -16.60
N ASP A 236 -23.41 -46.44 -15.57
CA ASP A 236 -24.12 -45.54 -14.66
C ASP A 236 -24.62 -44.29 -15.39
N ALA A 237 -23.77 -43.66 -16.21
CA ALA A 237 -24.13 -42.49 -16.98
C ALA A 237 -25.26 -42.76 -17.98
N ASN A 238 -25.25 -43.92 -18.66
CA ASN A 238 -26.32 -44.28 -19.58
C ASN A 238 -27.63 -44.62 -18.82
N ALA A 239 -27.53 -45.35 -17.71
CA ALA A 239 -28.68 -45.65 -16.86
C ALA A 239 -29.35 -44.38 -16.32
N LEU A 240 -28.55 -43.36 -15.97
CA LEU A 240 -29.04 -42.04 -15.58
C LEU A 240 -29.62 -41.29 -16.80
N ALA A 241 -28.91 -41.22 -17.91
CA ALA A 241 -29.33 -40.50 -19.11
C ALA A 241 -30.67 -40.98 -19.70
N ASP A 242 -31.06 -42.24 -19.45
CA ASP A 242 -32.34 -42.80 -19.87
C ASP A 242 -33.50 -42.36 -18.96
N ARG A 243 -33.20 -41.91 -17.75
CA ARG A 243 -34.17 -41.32 -16.80
C ARG A 243 -34.28 -39.81 -16.92
N LEU A 244 -33.28 -39.14 -17.50
CA LEU A 244 -33.26 -37.69 -17.68
C LEU A 244 -34.01 -37.22 -18.94
N ALA A 245 -34.41 -35.95 -18.95
CA ALA A 245 -34.84 -35.25 -20.17
C ALA A 245 -33.70 -35.16 -21.18
N LEU A 246 -34.03 -35.08 -22.48
CA LEU A 246 -33.03 -35.04 -23.55
C LEU A 246 -32.02 -33.89 -23.37
N VAL A 247 -32.48 -32.74 -22.89
CA VAL A 247 -31.64 -31.54 -22.69
C VAL A 247 -30.55 -31.78 -21.63
N GLU A 248 -30.82 -32.55 -20.58
CA GLU A 248 -29.83 -32.86 -19.53
C GLU A 248 -29.04 -34.14 -19.83
N ALA A 249 -29.65 -35.10 -20.52
CA ALA A 249 -29.00 -36.34 -20.95
C ALA A 249 -27.94 -36.09 -22.05
N THR A 250 -28.12 -35.08 -22.89
CA THR A 250 -27.23 -34.83 -24.04
C THR A 250 -25.81 -34.40 -23.61
N PRO A 251 -25.64 -33.40 -22.73
CA PRO A 251 -24.31 -33.04 -22.21
C PRO A 251 -23.59 -34.21 -21.54
N LEU A 252 -24.32 -35.01 -20.75
CA LEU A 252 -23.75 -36.18 -20.08
C LEU A 252 -23.22 -37.22 -21.09
N ARG A 253 -23.98 -37.50 -22.15
CA ARG A 253 -23.55 -38.39 -23.24
C ARG A 253 -22.37 -37.81 -24.03
N GLN A 254 -22.32 -36.50 -24.24
CA GLN A 254 -21.21 -35.82 -24.92
C GLN A 254 -19.91 -35.89 -24.09
N GLN A 255 -19.98 -35.65 -22.78
CA GLN A 255 -18.86 -35.79 -21.86
C GLN A 255 -18.34 -37.23 -21.84
N LEU A 256 -19.22 -38.23 -21.71
CA LEU A 256 -18.84 -39.63 -21.78
C LEU A 256 -18.15 -39.99 -23.10
N THR A 257 -18.64 -39.46 -24.23
CA THR A 257 -18.03 -39.68 -25.55
C THR A 257 -16.61 -39.10 -25.62
N THR A 258 -16.42 -37.91 -25.05
CA THR A 258 -15.12 -37.23 -24.99
C THR A 258 -14.14 -38.04 -24.13
N ILE A 259 -14.55 -38.46 -22.93
CA ILE A 259 -13.73 -39.26 -22.02
C ILE A 259 -13.34 -40.60 -22.66
N ARG A 260 -14.29 -41.29 -23.28
CA ARG A 260 -14.01 -42.52 -24.04
C ARG A 260 -13.00 -42.30 -25.16
N GLY A 261 -13.10 -41.17 -25.88
CA GLY A 261 -12.14 -40.78 -26.90
C GLY A 261 -10.72 -40.61 -26.33
N THR A 262 -10.60 -39.90 -25.21
CA THR A 262 -9.33 -39.71 -24.50
C THR A 262 -8.74 -41.04 -24.04
N VAL A 263 -9.53 -41.87 -23.35
CA VAL A 263 -9.12 -43.20 -22.88
C VAL A 263 -8.66 -44.07 -24.06
N GLN A 264 -9.47 -44.15 -25.13
CA GLN A 264 -9.14 -44.93 -26.32
C GLN A 264 -7.83 -44.46 -26.97
N SER A 265 -7.56 -43.15 -26.99
CA SER A 265 -6.32 -42.59 -27.55
C SER A 265 -5.09 -43.02 -26.75
N VAL A 266 -5.17 -42.97 -25.42
CA VAL A 266 -4.09 -43.39 -24.50
C VAL A 266 -3.86 -44.89 -24.62
N VAL A 267 -4.93 -45.68 -24.58
CA VAL A 267 -4.89 -47.15 -24.74
C VAL A 267 -4.26 -47.54 -26.07
N THR A 268 -4.67 -46.90 -27.18
CA THR A 268 -4.13 -47.19 -28.52
C THR A 268 -2.64 -46.86 -28.60
N ARG A 269 -2.22 -45.72 -28.04
CA ARG A 269 -0.81 -45.33 -28.00
C ARG A 269 0.01 -46.28 -27.14
N TRP A 270 -0.52 -46.68 -25.99
CA TRP A 270 0.07 -47.65 -25.09
C TRP A 270 0.30 -49.01 -25.79
N TYR A 271 -0.72 -49.57 -26.44
CA TYR A 271 -0.60 -50.83 -27.19
C TYR A 271 0.41 -50.76 -28.33
N ALA A 272 0.48 -49.63 -29.04
CA ALA A 272 1.47 -49.42 -30.10
C ALA A 272 2.91 -49.44 -29.55
N LEU A 273 3.14 -48.77 -28.40
CA LEU A 273 4.44 -48.75 -27.74
C LEU A 273 4.82 -50.14 -27.20
N THR A 274 3.87 -50.91 -26.66
CA THR A 274 4.13 -52.29 -26.20
C THR A 274 4.55 -53.20 -27.35
N GLN A 275 3.83 -53.16 -28.47
CA GLN A 275 4.20 -53.92 -29.68
C GLN A 275 5.56 -53.51 -30.23
N GLN A 276 5.94 -52.23 -30.10
CA GLN A 276 7.25 -51.74 -30.53
C GLN A 276 8.40 -52.28 -29.66
N VAL A 277 8.19 -52.44 -28.35
CA VAL A 277 9.15 -53.12 -27.47
C VAL A 277 9.32 -54.58 -27.88
N ASP A 278 8.22 -55.29 -28.14
CA ASP A 278 8.24 -56.71 -28.55
C ASP A 278 8.90 -56.93 -29.92
N ALA A 279 8.69 -56.00 -30.85
CA ALA A 279 9.26 -56.04 -32.20
C ALA A 279 10.72 -55.57 -32.28
N THR A 280 11.26 -54.96 -31.22
CA THR A 280 12.63 -54.44 -31.22
C THR A 280 13.63 -55.61 -31.22
N PRO A 281 14.56 -55.70 -32.21
CA PRO A 281 15.51 -56.80 -32.29
C PRO A 281 16.42 -56.91 -31.06
N SER A 282 16.73 -58.14 -30.66
CA SER A 282 17.62 -58.42 -29.53
C SER A 282 19.03 -57.86 -29.79
N GLY A 283 19.31 -56.69 -29.20
CA GLY A 283 20.62 -56.04 -29.28
C GLY A 283 20.63 -54.53 -29.47
N ASP A 284 19.48 -53.89 -29.76
CA ASP A 284 19.38 -52.44 -29.99
C ASP A 284 18.98 -51.67 -28.73
N ALA A 285 19.97 -51.37 -27.87
CA ALA A 285 19.75 -50.62 -26.63
C ALA A 285 19.19 -49.21 -26.85
N ILE A 286 19.50 -48.56 -27.99
CA ILE A 286 19.04 -47.20 -28.28
C ILE A 286 17.53 -47.22 -28.59
N ALA A 287 17.06 -48.24 -29.31
CA ALA A 287 15.64 -48.43 -29.57
C ALA A 287 14.86 -48.70 -28.28
N TYR A 288 15.34 -49.57 -27.39
CA TYR A 288 14.69 -49.81 -26.09
C TYR A 288 14.65 -48.56 -25.21
N ASP A 289 15.75 -47.80 -25.11
CA ASP A 289 15.79 -46.57 -24.31
C ASP A 289 14.84 -45.50 -24.85
N ARG A 290 14.69 -45.40 -26.18
CA ARG A 290 13.72 -44.48 -26.81
C ARG A 290 12.28 -44.86 -26.45
N VAL A 291 11.91 -46.13 -26.63
CA VAL A 291 10.55 -46.59 -26.34
C VAL A 291 10.23 -46.50 -24.85
N ALA A 292 11.20 -46.79 -23.97
CA ALA A 292 11.06 -46.56 -22.54
C ALA A 292 10.78 -45.08 -22.22
N GLY A 293 11.51 -44.15 -22.85
CA GLY A 293 11.25 -42.72 -22.71
C GLY A 293 9.84 -42.31 -23.17
N GLU A 294 9.38 -42.80 -24.33
CA GLU A 294 8.03 -42.54 -24.84
C GLU A 294 6.93 -43.11 -23.93
N ILE A 295 7.19 -44.24 -23.26
CA ILE A 295 6.26 -44.82 -22.26
C ILE A 295 6.25 -43.97 -20.99
N THR A 296 7.41 -43.53 -20.51
CA THR A 296 7.51 -42.62 -19.36
C THR A 296 6.78 -41.30 -19.62
N GLU A 297 6.84 -40.78 -20.84
CA GLU A 297 6.10 -39.58 -21.26
C GLU A 297 4.58 -39.82 -21.38
N LEU A 298 4.13 -41.05 -21.67
CA LEU A 298 2.71 -41.42 -21.71
C LEU A 298 2.09 -41.51 -20.29
N ALA A 299 2.88 -41.90 -19.29
CA ALA A 299 2.42 -42.10 -17.91
C ALA A 299 1.62 -40.92 -17.30
N PRO A 300 2.05 -39.63 -17.39
CA PRO A 300 1.24 -38.51 -16.90
C PRO A 300 -0.09 -38.37 -17.67
N THR A 301 -0.11 -38.62 -18.97
CA THR A 301 -1.33 -38.56 -19.79
C THR A 301 -2.32 -39.65 -19.38
N ALA A 302 -1.83 -40.86 -19.09
CA ALA A 302 -2.66 -41.95 -18.60
C ALA A 302 -3.24 -41.69 -17.20
N ARG A 303 -2.45 -41.07 -16.30
CA ARG A 303 -2.94 -40.64 -14.99
C ARG A 303 -4.02 -39.56 -15.11
N HIS A 304 -3.79 -38.56 -15.94
CA HIS A 304 -4.79 -37.51 -16.19
C HIS A 304 -6.08 -38.08 -16.80
N ALA A 305 -5.99 -38.99 -17.77
CA ALA A 305 -7.17 -39.65 -18.35
C ALA A 305 -7.96 -40.47 -17.30
N ARG A 306 -7.27 -41.12 -16.37
CA ARG A 306 -7.91 -41.80 -15.23
C ARG A 306 -8.58 -40.82 -14.27
N GLU A 307 -7.95 -39.69 -13.97
CA GLU A 307 -8.55 -38.62 -13.15
C GLU A 307 -9.83 -38.06 -13.79
N LEU A 308 -9.84 -37.88 -15.12
CA LEU A 308 -11.05 -37.48 -15.86
C LEU A 308 -12.18 -38.51 -15.74
N VAL A 309 -11.87 -39.81 -15.82
CA VAL A 309 -12.85 -40.89 -15.61
C VAL A 309 -13.40 -40.86 -14.19
N ALA A 310 -12.53 -40.71 -13.19
CA ALA A 310 -12.92 -40.66 -11.79
C ALA A 310 -13.77 -39.44 -11.46
N GLY A 311 -13.41 -38.25 -11.98
CA GLY A 311 -14.20 -37.03 -11.83
C GLY A 311 -15.61 -37.20 -12.44
N PHE A 312 -15.69 -37.73 -13.66
CA PHE A 312 -16.98 -37.99 -14.29
C PHE A 312 -17.84 -39.01 -13.54
N ALA A 313 -17.24 -40.07 -12.99
CA ALA A 313 -17.96 -41.04 -12.17
C ALA A 313 -18.55 -40.39 -10.91
N THR A 314 -17.78 -39.50 -10.27
CA THR A 314 -18.24 -38.70 -9.12
C THR A 314 -19.41 -37.79 -9.51
N ASP A 315 -19.32 -37.08 -10.64
CA ASP A 315 -20.39 -36.19 -11.13
C ASP A 315 -21.68 -36.96 -11.43
N VAL A 316 -21.57 -38.15 -12.04
CA VAL A 316 -22.71 -39.04 -12.29
C VAL A 316 -23.33 -39.49 -10.97
N ALA A 317 -22.53 -39.94 -10.02
CA ALA A 317 -23.01 -40.39 -8.72
C ALA A 317 -23.72 -39.27 -7.94
N ALA A 318 -23.18 -38.04 -7.98
CA ALA A 318 -23.82 -36.87 -7.39
C ALA A 318 -25.18 -36.58 -8.03
N LEU A 319 -25.26 -36.60 -9.36
CA LEU A 319 -26.53 -36.36 -10.07
C LEU A 319 -27.57 -37.47 -9.83
N VAL A 320 -27.14 -38.73 -9.66
CA VAL A 320 -28.02 -39.83 -9.23
C VAL A 320 -28.57 -39.55 -7.83
N ALA A 321 -27.72 -39.15 -6.88
CA ALA A 321 -28.14 -38.86 -5.52
C ALA A 321 -29.19 -37.72 -5.47
N VAL A 322 -29.01 -36.68 -6.30
CA VAL A 322 -30.00 -35.60 -6.46
C VAL A 322 -31.31 -36.16 -7.01
N GLU A 323 -31.27 -36.93 -8.10
CA GLU A 323 -32.47 -37.52 -8.72
C GLU A 323 -33.27 -38.37 -7.75
N GLU A 324 -32.60 -39.22 -6.97
CA GLU A 324 -33.21 -40.09 -5.97
C GLU A 324 -33.75 -39.31 -4.75
N GLY A 325 -33.14 -38.16 -4.43
CA GLY A 325 -33.52 -37.31 -3.30
C GLY A 325 -34.73 -36.41 -3.55
N ILE A 326 -35.01 -36.03 -4.79
CA ILE A 326 -36.08 -35.07 -5.14
C ILE A 326 -37.44 -35.44 -4.54
N PRO A 327 -37.96 -36.69 -4.62
CA PRO A 327 -39.26 -37.03 -4.05
C PRO A 327 -39.36 -36.78 -2.55
N GLY A 328 -38.28 -37.09 -1.79
CA GLY A 328 -38.25 -36.86 -0.35
C GLY A 328 -38.24 -35.37 0.00
N ARG A 329 -37.50 -34.56 -0.76
CA ARG A 329 -37.49 -33.09 -0.60
C ARG A 329 -38.86 -32.48 -0.90
N LEU A 330 -39.53 -32.92 -1.97
CA LEU A 330 -40.87 -32.48 -2.34
C LEU A 330 -41.91 -32.73 -1.22
N ASP A 331 -41.83 -33.89 -0.56
CA ASP A 331 -42.72 -34.26 0.55
C ASP A 331 -42.41 -33.47 1.83
N ALA A 332 -41.13 -33.35 2.18
CA ALA A 332 -40.68 -32.58 3.35
C ALA A 332 -41.12 -31.11 3.25
N LEU A 333 -40.97 -30.51 2.07
CA LEU A 333 -41.35 -29.12 1.83
C LEU A 333 -42.86 -28.89 1.93
N GLY A 334 -43.68 -29.87 1.56
CA GLY A 334 -45.12 -29.84 1.78
C GLY A 334 -45.48 -29.68 3.26
N SER A 335 -44.79 -30.41 4.14
CA SER A 335 -44.97 -30.32 5.59
C SER A 335 -44.51 -28.97 6.14
N ARG A 336 -43.39 -28.44 5.62
CA ARG A 336 -42.89 -27.09 5.99
C ARG A 336 -43.85 -25.98 5.57
N HIS A 337 -44.50 -26.08 4.41
CA HIS A 337 -45.54 -25.13 4.00
C HIS A 337 -46.75 -25.14 4.93
N GLU A 338 -47.15 -26.29 5.45
CA GLU A 338 -48.23 -26.38 6.45
C GLU A 338 -47.82 -25.73 7.77
N ALA A 339 -46.59 -25.96 8.23
CA ALA A 339 -46.04 -25.30 9.41
C ALA A 339 -45.99 -23.76 9.24
N ALA A 340 -45.48 -23.27 8.11
CA ALA A 340 -45.42 -21.84 7.80
C ALA A 340 -46.82 -21.20 7.78
N ARG A 341 -47.81 -21.83 7.13
CA ARG A 341 -49.21 -21.33 7.16
C ARG A 341 -49.78 -21.28 8.57
N SER A 342 -49.48 -22.29 9.40
CA SER A 342 -49.93 -22.32 10.79
C SER A 342 -49.27 -21.21 11.61
N ALA A 343 -47.97 -20.97 11.44
CA ALA A 343 -47.24 -19.91 12.12
C ALA A 343 -47.77 -18.53 11.72
N ILE A 344 -47.93 -18.26 10.42
CA ILE A 344 -48.51 -17.01 9.90
C ILE A 344 -49.90 -16.77 10.48
N ALA A 345 -50.78 -17.78 10.45
CA ALA A 345 -52.13 -17.64 10.98
C ALA A 345 -52.16 -17.36 12.50
N ASP A 346 -51.24 -17.97 13.25
CA ASP A 346 -51.10 -17.75 14.69
C ASP A 346 -50.60 -16.32 14.99
N ALA A 347 -49.62 -15.81 14.23
CA ALA A 347 -49.18 -14.42 14.33
C ALA A 347 -50.28 -13.42 13.97
N GLN A 348 -51.03 -13.67 12.91
CA GLN A 348 -52.22 -12.87 12.55
C GLN A 348 -53.27 -12.88 13.67
N HIS A 349 -53.47 -14.02 14.33
CA HIS A 349 -54.40 -14.10 15.47
C HIS A 349 -53.93 -13.27 16.66
N ARG A 350 -52.61 -13.17 16.88
CA ARG A 350 -52.01 -12.24 17.85
C ARG A 350 -52.03 -10.78 17.40
N GLY A 351 -52.50 -10.51 16.19
CA GLY A 351 -52.67 -9.17 15.63
C GLY A 351 -51.47 -8.67 14.84
N TYR A 352 -50.49 -9.52 14.54
CA TYR A 352 -49.34 -9.12 13.74
C TYR A 352 -49.69 -9.00 12.26
N ARG A 353 -49.15 -7.97 11.58
CA ARG A 353 -49.06 -7.95 10.12
C ARG A 353 -48.07 -9.02 9.70
N THR A 354 -48.32 -9.71 8.59
CA THR A 354 -47.49 -10.83 8.12
C THR A 354 -47.19 -10.73 6.63
N ASP A 355 -47.33 -9.54 6.05
CA ASP A 355 -47.16 -9.31 4.61
C ASP A 355 -45.81 -9.85 4.07
N PRO A 356 -44.65 -9.68 4.77
CA PRO A 356 -43.37 -10.23 4.31
C PRO A 356 -43.36 -11.77 4.30
N ALA A 357 -43.72 -12.42 5.41
CA ALA A 357 -43.76 -13.88 5.49
C ALA A 357 -44.76 -14.52 4.50
N GLU A 358 -45.87 -13.84 4.21
CA GLU A 358 -46.80 -14.27 3.18
C GLU A 358 -46.21 -14.17 1.76
N ALA A 359 -45.43 -13.13 1.48
CA ALA A 359 -44.72 -12.98 0.22
C ALA A 359 -43.68 -14.09 0.03
N ASP A 360 -42.86 -14.38 1.05
CA ASP A 360 -41.86 -15.46 1.00
C ASP A 360 -42.50 -16.84 0.86
N LEU A 361 -43.59 -17.10 1.59
CA LEU A 361 -44.35 -18.34 1.43
C LEU A 361 -44.93 -18.46 0.01
N SER A 362 -45.39 -17.36 -0.60
CA SER A 362 -45.87 -17.33 -1.98
C SER A 362 -44.75 -17.68 -2.97
N VAL A 363 -43.55 -17.12 -2.79
CA VAL A 363 -42.35 -17.46 -3.58
C VAL A 363 -42.04 -18.96 -3.45
N SER A 364 -42.05 -19.48 -2.22
CA SER A 364 -41.79 -20.90 -1.94
C SER A 364 -42.81 -21.82 -2.61
N ILE A 365 -44.10 -21.48 -2.56
CA ILE A 365 -45.17 -22.25 -3.23
C ILE A 365 -44.98 -22.24 -4.75
N ALA A 366 -44.65 -21.09 -5.35
CA ALA A 366 -44.42 -20.97 -6.77
C ALA A 366 -43.18 -21.78 -7.22
N ALA A 367 -42.09 -21.72 -6.45
CA ALA A 367 -40.88 -22.48 -6.68
C ALA A 367 -41.13 -23.99 -6.56
N LEU A 368 -41.87 -24.44 -5.54
CA LEU A 368 -42.29 -25.84 -5.41
C LEU A 368 -43.16 -26.31 -6.59
N GLY A 369 -44.03 -25.44 -7.11
CA GLY A 369 -44.77 -25.71 -8.34
C GLY A 369 -43.85 -25.99 -9.53
N ARG A 370 -42.86 -25.11 -9.75
CA ARG A 370 -41.84 -25.28 -10.81
C ARG A 370 -40.97 -26.51 -10.60
N ALA A 371 -40.59 -26.83 -9.36
CA ALA A 371 -39.84 -28.04 -9.03
C ALA A 371 -40.61 -29.32 -9.41
N ARG A 372 -41.91 -29.37 -9.09
CA ARG A 372 -42.78 -30.50 -9.49
C ARG A 372 -42.90 -30.63 -11.01
N ASP A 373 -43.07 -29.51 -11.71
CA ASP A 373 -43.14 -29.50 -13.18
C ASP A 373 -41.82 -29.96 -13.81
N ALA A 374 -40.69 -29.47 -13.31
CA ALA A 374 -39.35 -29.88 -13.74
C ALA A 374 -39.10 -31.37 -13.48
N HIS A 375 -39.43 -31.87 -12.29
CA HIS A 375 -39.32 -33.29 -11.96
C HIS A 375 -40.21 -34.15 -12.87
N GLY A 376 -41.46 -33.74 -13.13
CA GLY A 376 -42.36 -34.40 -14.07
C GLY A 376 -41.83 -34.42 -15.52
N GLN A 377 -41.05 -33.41 -15.90
CA GLN A 377 -40.34 -33.33 -17.18
C GLN A 377 -38.99 -34.06 -17.18
N ARG A 378 -38.58 -34.67 -16.05
CA ARG A 378 -37.28 -35.33 -15.85
C ARG A 378 -36.09 -34.38 -15.98
N LEU A 379 -36.27 -33.13 -15.59
CA LEU A 379 -35.22 -32.11 -15.45
C LEU A 379 -34.73 -32.13 -14.01
N VAL A 380 -33.70 -32.91 -13.72
CA VAL A 380 -33.20 -33.12 -12.35
C VAL A 380 -32.54 -31.86 -11.81
N ARG A 381 -31.68 -31.19 -12.60
CA ARG A 381 -31.01 -29.97 -12.13
C ARG A 381 -31.98 -28.82 -11.95
N GLY A 382 -32.92 -28.66 -12.88
CA GLY A 382 -33.97 -27.63 -12.76
C GLY A 382 -34.93 -27.90 -11.59
N ALA A 383 -35.22 -29.16 -11.28
CA ALA A 383 -36.02 -29.50 -10.10
C ALA A 383 -35.28 -29.19 -8.80
N ASP A 384 -33.99 -29.51 -8.72
CA ASP A 384 -33.12 -29.26 -7.56
C ASP A 384 -32.98 -27.77 -7.26
N GLU A 385 -32.69 -26.96 -8.28
CA GLU A 385 -32.58 -25.49 -8.16
C GLU A 385 -33.88 -24.85 -7.64
N HIS A 386 -35.03 -25.31 -8.13
CA HIS A 386 -36.32 -24.83 -7.66
C HIS A 386 -36.67 -25.33 -6.25
N LEU A 387 -36.16 -26.48 -5.83
CA LEU A 387 -36.30 -26.96 -4.45
C LEU A 387 -35.47 -26.11 -3.49
N ASP A 388 -34.23 -25.79 -3.84
CA ASP A 388 -33.35 -24.94 -3.02
C ASP A 388 -34.00 -23.56 -2.77
N LEU A 389 -34.49 -22.92 -3.83
CA LEU A 389 -35.22 -21.65 -3.72
C LEU A 389 -36.47 -21.78 -2.82
N ALA A 390 -37.21 -22.87 -2.96
CA ALA A 390 -38.43 -23.06 -2.18
C ALA A 390 -38.12 -23.34 -0.70
N GLU A 391 -37.07 -24.09 -0.41
CA GLU A 391 -36.60 -24.39 0.95
C GLU A 391 -36.06 -23.13 1.64
N ALA A 392 -35.29 -22.29 0.95
CA ALA A 392 -34.85 -21.00 1.48
C ALA A 392 -36.05 -20.11 1.81
N ALA A 393 -36.95 -19.86 0.85
CA ALA A 393 -38.08 -18.96 1.05
C ALA A 393 -39.07 -19.41 2.14
N VAL A 394 -39.31 -20.71 2.34
CA VAL A 394 -40.14 -21.15 3.48
C VAL A 394 -39.41 -21.01 4.82
N THR A 395 -38.08 -21.10 4.82
CA THR A 395 -37.27 -20.89 6.03
C THR A 395 -37.40 -19.43 6.48
N GLU A 396 -37.16 -18.49 5.57
CA GLU A 396 -37.34 -17.05 5.82
C GLU A 396 -38.75 -16.72 6.33
N ALA A 397 -39.79 -17.26 5.69
CA ALA A 397 -41.17 -17.04 6.13
C ALA A 397 -41.44 -17.53 7.58
N ILE A 398 -40.82 -18.63 8.00
CA ILE A 398 -40.97 -19.18 9.36
C ILE A 398 -40.17 -18.34 10.35
N GLU A 399 -38.90 -18.08 10.04
CA GLU A 399 -37.98 -17.33 10.91
C GLU A 399 -38.49 -15.91 11.16
N TRP A 400 -39.01 -15.24 10.14
CA TRP A 400 -39.61 -13.91 10.26
C TRP A 400 -40.78 -13.91 11.26
N VAL A 401 -41.69 -14.89 11.16
CA VAL A 401 -42.85 -15.00 12.05
C VAL A 401 -42.47 -15.37 13.47
N GLU A 402 -41.47 -16.23 13.64
CA GLU A 402 -40.96 -16.60 14.96
C GLU A 402 -40.20 -15.45 15.64
N GLY A 403 -39.51 -14.60 14.85
CA GLY A 403 -38.71 -13.48 15.34
C GLY A 403 -39.47 -12.19 15.63
N ILE A 404 -40.69 -12.01 15.10
CA ILE A 404 -41.41 -10.72 15.20
C ILE A 404 -41.64 -10.21 16.63
N GLU A 405 -41.85 -11.11 17.59
CA GLU A 405 -42.07 -10.72 18.99
C GLU A 405 -40.78 -10.26 19.67
N GLU A 406 -39.65 -10.92 19.34
CA GLU A 406 -38.33 -10.55 19.83
C GLU A 406 -37.91 -9.20 19.24
N MET A 407 -38.11 -9.01 17.93
CA MET A 407 -37.85 -7.73 17.25
C MET A 407 -38.65 -6.59 17.88
N ARG A 408 -39.94 -6.79 18.12
CA ARG A 408 -40.77 -5.77 18.79
C ARG A 408 -40.30 -5.47 20.21
N ALA A 409 -39.88 -6.47 20.96
CA ALA A 409 -39.36 -6.27 22.31
C ALA A 409 -38.04 -5.48 22.29
N ALA A 410 -37.14 -5.80 21.36
CA ALA A 410 -35.88 -5.08 21.16
C ALA A 410 -36.14 -3.60 20.83
N LEU A 411 -36.99 -3.31 19.85
CA LEU A 411 -37.38 -1.94 19.48
C LEU A 411 -37.97 -1.14 20.67
N ALA A 412 -38.77 -1.79 21.52
CA ALA A 412 -39.34 -1.15 22.70
C ALA A 412 -38.27 -0.83 23.76
N ASP A 413 -37.31 -1.74 23.96
CA ASP A 413 -36.19 -1.54 24.87
C ASP A 413 -35.27 -0.41 24.38
N ASP A 414 -34.94 -0.39 23.09
CA ASP A 414 -34.11 0.66 22.47
C ASP A 414 -34.78 2.04 22.54
N LEU A 415 -36.07 2.12 22.21
CA LEU A 415 -36.85 3.35 22.40
C LEU A 415 -36.82 3.85 23.85
N SER A 416 -36.92 2.95 24.84
CA SER A 416 -36.84 3.32 26.25
C SER A 416 -35.46 3.81 26.66
N SER A 417 -34.41 3.19 26.13
CA SER A 417 -33.00 3.53 26.35
C SER A 417 -32.67 4.91 25.78
N LEU A 418 -33.04 5.17 24.52
CA LEU A 418 -32.79 6.43 23.84
C LEU A 418 -33.57 7.59 24.47
N ARG A 419 -34.80 7.36 24.94
CA ARG A 419 -35.55 8.38 25.72
C ARG A 419 -34.85 8.74 27.03
N ALA A 420 -34.34 7.74 27.76
CA ALA A 420 -33.58 7.99 28.97
C ALA A 420 -32.27 8.75 28.68
N ARG A 421 -31.59 8.39 27.59
CA ARG A 421 -30.38 9.07 27.10
C ARG A 421 -30.68 10.53 26.73
N ARG A 422 -31.76 10.80 26.00
CA ARG A 422 -32.21 12.16 25.66
C ARG A 422 -32.44 13.02 26.90
N GLN A 423 -33.15 12.50 27.90
CA GLN A 423 -33.37 13.24 29.15
C GLN A 423 -32.06 13.63 29.84
N VAL A 424 -31.07 12.73 29.85
CA VAL A 424 -29.73 13.03 30.41
C VAL A 424 -29.04 14.16 29.64
N LEU A 425 -29.18 14.21 28.32
CA LEU A 425 -28.61 15.29 27.51
C LEU A 425 -29.37 16.61 27.66
N GLU A 426 -30.71 16.58 27.73
CA GLU A 426 -31.53 17.77 28.04
C GLU A 426 -31.10 18.40 29.37
N ASP A 427 -30.85 17.59 30.40
CA ASP A 427 -30.38 18.06 31.72
C ASP A 427 -28.97 18.69 31.66
N ARG A 428 -28.17 18.42 30.62
CA ARG A 428 -26.83 18.99 30.40
C ARG A 428 -26.83 20.32 29.66
N VAL A 429 -27.92 20.68 28.96
CA VAL A 429 -28.03 21.94 28.21
C VAL A 429 -27.86 23.15 29.13
N GLY A 430 -28.54 23.16 30.28
CA GLY A 430 -28.45 24.26 31.26
C GLY A 430 -27.02 24.48 31.81
N PRO A 431 -26.35 23.43 32.31
CA PRO A 431 -24.94 23.49 32.70
C PRO A 431 -24.00 23.96 31.58
N ALA A 432 -24.17 23.47 30.34
CA ALA A 432 -23.36 23.90 29.20
C ALA A 432 -23.59 25.39 28.87
N GLY A 433 -24.83 25.87 28.93
CA GLY A 433 -25.16 27.30 28.79
C GLY A 433 -24.47 28.16 29.85
N THR A 434 -24.43 27.69 31.11
CA THR A 434 -23.70 28.39 32.18
C THR A 434 -22.19 28.42 31.92
N THR A 435 -21.61 27.35 31.36
CA THR A 435 -20.20 27.33 30.94
C THR A 435 -19.96 28.31 29.80
N MET A 436 -20.87 28.42 28.83
CA MET A 436 -20.78 29.39 27.74
C MET A 436 -20.81 30.83 28.26
N GLU A 437 -21.74 31.18 29.14
CA GLU A 437 -21.77 32.50 29.79
C GLU A 437 -20.46 32.82 30.52
N SER A 438 -19.87 31.82 31.18
CA SER A 438 -18.56 31.93 31.85
C SER A 438 -17.41 32.16 30.86
N LEU A 439 -17.45 31.54 29.68
CA LEU A 439 -16.48 31.76 28.60
C LEU A 439 -16.56 33.20 28.08
N GLU A 440 -17.77 33.68 27.78
CA GLU A 440 -18.03 35.03 27.27
C GLU A 440 -17.60 36.13 28.24
N ALA A 441 -17.75 35.87 29.55
CA ALA A 441 -17.38 36.78 30.61
C ALA A 441 -15.86 36.85 30.84
N ARG A 442 -15.13 35.73 30.70
CA ARG A 442 -13.70 35.65 31.04
C ARG A 442 -12.76 35.89 29.85
N TRP A 443 -13.15 35.47 28.65
CA TRP A 443 -12.23 35.37 27.52
C TRP A 443 -12.65 36.23 26.34
N ALA A 444 -11.68 36.64 25.53
CA ALA A 444 -11.95 37.33 24.26
C ALA A 444 -12.83 36.46 23.34
N THR A 445 -13.68 37.09 22.51
CA THR A 445 -14.58 36.37 21.58
C THR A 445 -13.83 35.39 20.67
N ALA A 446 -12.68 35.78 20.12
CA ALA A 446 -11.85 34.93 19.28
C ALA A 446 -11.28 33.68 20.00
N ALA A 447 -11.42 33.57 21.33
CA ALA A 447 -10.97 32.41 22.08
C ALA A 447 -12.00 31.26 22.08
N TRP A 448 -13.28 31.56 21.85
CA TRP A 448 -14.39 30.62 21.97
C TRP A 448 -15.39 30.67 20.80
N GLU A 449 -15.16 31.52 19.80
CA GLU A 449 -16.09 31.70 18.67
C GLU A 449 -16.39 30.42 17.89
N ASP A 450 -15.51 29.41 17.95
CA ASP A 450 -15.69 28.10 17.32
C ASP A 450 -16.72 27.20 18.01
N VAL A 451 -17.03 27.46 19.28
CA VAL A 451 -18.10 26.77 20.02
C VAL A 451 -19.33 27.67 20.23
N ALA A 452 -19.33 28.85 19.59
CA ALA A 452 -20.46 29.75 19.65
C ALA A 452 -21.65 29.16 18.89
N GLY A 453 -22.78 29.00 19.57
CA GLY A 453 -23.99 28.43 18.98
C GLY A 453 -24.18 26.93 19.24
N ASN A 454 -23.14 26.21 19.68
CA ASN A 454 -23.22 24.76 19.96
C ASN A 454 -24.36 24.40 20.92
N GLY A 455 -24.68 25.26 21.90
CA GLY A 455 -25.79 25.01 22.81
C GLY A 455 -27.16 25.03 22.11
N SER A 456 -27.39 26.01 21.24
CA SER A 456 -28.64 26.10 20.46
C SER A 456 -28.72 25.05 19.37
N GLU A 457 -27.57 24.64 18.81
CA GLU A 457 -27.51 23.53 17.86
C GLU A 457 -27.80 22.20 18.55
N ALA A 458 -27.24 21.96 19.74
CA ALA A 458 -27.56 20.77 20.54
C ALA A 458 -29.05 20.70 20.93
N GLU A 459 -29.69 21.84 21.24
CA GLU A 459 -31.15 21.90 21.46
C GLU A 459 -31.93 21.51 20.19
N ALA A 460 -31.45 21.88 19.00
CA ALA A 460 -32.07 21.51 17.74
C ALA A 460 -31.90 20.02 17.42
N GLU A 461 -30.73 19.44 17.72
CA GLU A 461 -30.51 17.99 17.65
C GLU A 461 -31.44 17.23 18.60
N LEU A 462 -31.53 17.66 19.87
CA LEU A 462 -32.44 17.05 20.84
C LEU A 462 -33.91 17.12 20.42
N SER A 463 -34.30 18.18 19.69
CA SER A 463 -35.63 18.28 19.10
C SER A 463 -35.84 17.29 17.94
N ARG A 464 -34.84 17.09 17.07
CA ARG A 464 -34.93 16.09 16.00
C ARG A 464 -34.97 14.67 16.54
N ALA A 465 -34.11 14.37 17.53
CA ALA A 465 -34.17 13.10 18.26
C ALA A 465 -35.55 12.88 18.88
N ALA A 466 -36.21 13.94 19.39
CA ALA A 466 -37.56 13.83 19.91
C ALA A 466 -38.60 13.46 18.85
N ASP A 467 -38.53 14.08 17.67
CA ASP A 467 -39.41 13.79 16.55
C ASP A 467 -39.18 12.36 16.02
N ALA A 468 -37.92 11.93 15.91
CA ALA A 468 -37.53 10.58 15.51
C ALA A 468 -38.01 9.51 16.51
N LEU A 469 -37.84 9.72 17.82
CA LEU A 469 -38.38 8.82 18.85
C LEU A 469 -39.92 8.77 18.83
N GLN A 470 -40.61 9.84 18.41
CA GLN A 470 -42.05 9.83 18.21
C GLN A 470 -42.46 9.04 16.95
N ALA A 471 -41.68 9.15 15.86
CA ALA A 471 -41.88 8.35 14.66
C ALA A 471 -41.70 6.86 14.95
N ALA A 472 -40.62 6.48 15.65
CA ALA A 472 -40.37 5.10 16.09
C ALA A 472 -41.50 4.55 16.99
N GLU A 473 -42.04 5.38 17.89
CA GLU A 473 -43.20 5.00 18.72
C GLU A 473 -44.46 4.78 17.89
N HIS A 474 -44.70 5.62 16.88
CA HIS A 474 -45.86 5.48 15.99
C HIS A 474 -45.74 4.22 15.11
N ALA A 475 -44.57 3.99 14.53
CA ALA A 475 -44.28 2.90 13.62
C ALA A 475 -44.46 1.52 14.28
N GLN A 476 -44.07 1.37 15.55
CA GLN A 476 -44.21 0.12 16.30
C GLN A 476 -45.63 -0.14 16.88
N LEU A 477 -46.59 0.78 16.70
CA LEU A 477 -47.96 0.56 17.18
C LEU A 477 -48.55 -0.67 16.49
N MET A 478 -49.37 -1.43 17.23
CA MET A 478 -49.97 -2.67 16.72
C MET A 478 -50.92 -2.46 15.52
N ASP A 479 -51.42 -1.26 15.28
CA ASP A 479 -52.21 -0.94 14.09
C ASP A 479 -51.37 -0.48 12.89
N VAL A 480 -50.10 -0.11 13.10
CA VAL A 480 -49.15 0.35 12.08
C VAL A 480 -48.18 -0.77 11.70
N GLN A 481 -47.39 -1.24 12.67
CA GLN A 481 -46.39 -2.31 12.57
C GLN A 481 -45.43 -2.13 11.40
N ASP A 482 -44.88 -0.93 11.28
CA ASP A 482 -43.83 -0.60 10.31
C ASP A 482 -42.47 -0.75 11.00
N TRP A 483 -41.95 -1.98 11.02
CA TRP A 483 -40.75 -2.32 11.79
C TRP A 483 -39.48 -1.72 11.22
N ASP A 484 -39.43 -1.53 9.89
CA ASP A 484 -38.30 -0.93 9.19
C ASP A 484 -38.22 0.56 9.53
N GLU A 485 -39.34 1.30 9.38
CA GLU A 485 -39.43 2.71 9.80
C GLU A 485 -39.15 2.88 11.30
N ALA A 486 -39.54 1.92 12.14
CA ALA A 486 -39.23 1.97 13.56
C ALA A 486 -37.72 1.86 13.84
N HIS A 487 -36.99 1.00 13.13
CA HIS A 487 -35.53 0.92 13.24
C HIS A 487 -34.87 2.19 12.71
N ASP A 488 -35.22 2.62 11.49
CA ASP A 488 -34.64 3.81 10.86
C ASP A 488 -34.83 5.06 11.73
N ALA A 489 -35.99 5.21 12.36
CA ALA A 489 -36.27 6.32 13.26
C ALA A 489 -35.53 6.22 14.61
N LEU A 490 -35.20 5.02 15.09
CA LEU A 490 -34.36 4.87 16.29
C LEU A 490 -32.89 5.17 15.97
N ASP A 491 -32.38 4.73 14.82
CA ASP A 491 -31.02 5.03 14.35
C ASP A 491 -30.85 6.55 14.17
N ALA A 492 -31.80 7.22 13.50
CA ALA A 492 -31.80 8.67 13.37
C ALA A 492 -31.82 9.39 14.73
N ALA A 493 -32.59 8.88 15.69
CA ALA A 493 -32.60 9.43 17.05
C ALA A 493 -31.26 9.21 17.76
N GLU A 494 -30.58 8.08 17.56
CA GLU A 494 -29.26 7.83 18.13
C GLU A 494 -28.22 8.80 17.57
N ASP A 495 -28.20 9.02 16.24
CA ASP A 495 -27.31 9.96 15.57
C ASP A 495 -27.48 11.40 16.09
N ASP A 496 -28.72 11.91 16.15
CA ASP A 496 -29.02 13.24 16.70
C ASP A 496 -28.56 13.35 18.19
N LEU A 497 -28.68 12.27 18.98
CA LEU A 497 -28.23 12.24 20.37
C LEU A 497 -26.70 12.19 20.51
N ASP A 498 -25.99 11.59 19.56
CA ASP A 498 -24.53 11.62 19.47
C ASP A 498 -24.04 13.04 19.14
N ASP A 499 -24.66 13.69 18.17
CA ASP A 499 -24.35 15.07 17.76
C ASP A 499 -24.61 16.07 18.90
N ALA A 500 -25.78 15.98 19.56
CA ALA A 500 -26.10 16.78 20.72
C ALA A 500 -25.04 16.63 21.84
N ALA A 501 -24.60 15.39 22.11
CA ALA A 501 -23.59 15.13 23.12
C ALA A 501 -22.24 15.75 22.75
N ALA A 502 -21.80 15.61 21.50
CA ALA A 502 -20.55 16.15 20.99
C ALA A 502 -20.51 17.69 21.07
N LEU A 503 -21.60 18.36 20.71
CA LEU A 503 -21.73 19.81 20.78
C LEU A 503 -21.62 20.33 22.22
N LEU A 504 -22.30 19.67 23.17
CA LEU A 504 -22.23 20.01 24.60
C LEU A 504 -20.85 19.74 25.19
N ASP A 505 -20.21 18.63 24.81
CA ASP A 505 -18.84 18.30 25.24
C ASP A 505 -17.81 19.29 24.71
N ALA A 506 -17.98 19.79 23.49
CA ALA A 506 -17.09 20.79 22.89
C ALA A 506 -17.04 22.09 23.71
N ILE A 507 -18.18 22.54 24.27
CA ILE A 507 -18.24 23.73 25.14
C ILE A 507 -17.38 23.54 26.39
N HIS A 508 -17.56 22.41 27.09
CA HIS A 508 -16.78 22.11 28.30
C HIS A 508 -15.29 21.88 27.99
N ALA A 509 -14.98 21.24 26.86
CA ALA A 509 -13.61 21.02 26.42
C ALA A 509 -12.91 22.35 26.07
N ARG A 510 -13.62 23.28 25.43
CA ARG A 510 -13.10 24.62 25.13
C ARG A 510 -12.81 25.41 26.40
N ASP A 511 -13.69 25.34 27.40
CA ASP A 511 -13.45 25.94 28.72
C ASP A 511 -12.20 25.39 29.40
N ALA A 512 -12.07 24.06 29.48
CA ALA A 512 -10.91 23.42 30.06
C ALA A 512 -9.61 23.82 29.33
N ALA A 513 -9.62 23.86 27.99
CA ALA A 513 -8.46 24.24 27.19
C ALA A 513 -8.04 25.70 27.40
N LEU A 514 -9.00 26.64 27.49
CA LEU A 514 -8.70 28.04 27.76
C LEU A 514 -8.19 28.26 29.17
N GLN A 515 -8.73 27.53 30.15
CA GLN A 515 -8.23 27.57 31.51
C GLN A 515 -6.79 27.05 31.60
N GLU A 516 -6.50 25.91 30.97
CA GLU A 516 -5.14 25.36 30.90
C GLU A 516 -4.16 26.34 30.22
N ALA A 517 -4.57 26.93 29.09
CA ALA A 517 -3.76 27.94 28.42
C ALA A 517 -3.51 29.17 29.31
N ALA A 518 -4.51 29.60 30.08
CA ALA A 518 -4.37 30.72 31.00
C ALA A 518 -3.41 30.42 32.15
N ASP A 519 -3.42 29.19 32.66
CA ASP A 519 -2.49 28.73 33.70
C ASP A 519 -1.05 28.65 33.17
N LEU A 520 -0.86 28.27 31.89
CA LEU A 520 0.45 28.18 31.24
C LEU A 520 1.02 29.54 30.81
N ALA A 521 0.16 30.47 30.39
CA ALA A 521 0.54 31.74 29.77
C ALA A 521 1.62 32.52 30.56
N PRO A 522 1.53 32.71 31.89
CA PRO A 522 2.55 33.46 32.63
C PRO A 522 3.95 32.87 32.50
N SER A 523 4.07 31.54 32.53
CA SER A 523 5.36 30.86 32.45
C SER A 523 5.95 30.86 31.04
N THR A 524 5.11 30.68 30.02
CA THR A 524 5.52 30.70 28.61
C THR A 524 5.96 32.10 28.20
N ILE A 525 5.20 33.13 28.59
CA ILE A 525 5.54 34.54 28.32
C ILE A 525 6.85 34.91 29.01
N ALA A 526 7.01 34.60 30.30
CA ALA A 526 8.26 34.86 31.01
C ALA A 526 9.47 34.16 30.35
N GLY A 527 9.27 32.95 29.83
CA GLY A 527 10.29 32.25 29.05
C GLY A 527 10.62 32.93 27.72
N ALA A 528 9.62 33.48 27.02
CA ALA A 528 9.83 34.24 25.79
C ALA A 528 10.58 35.55 26.05
N THR A 529 10.19 36.30 27.09
CA THR A 529 10.87 37.52 27.54
C THR A 529 12.34 37.23 27.86
N ALA A 530 12.60 36.18 28.65
CA ALA A 530 13.97 35.78 29.00
C ALA A 530 14.81 35.38 27.77
N ALA A 531 14.23 34.67 26.80
CA ALA A 531 14.92 34.29 25.57
C ALA A 531 15.29 35.52 24.72
N VAL A 532 14.36 36.45 24.52
CA VAL A 532 14.63 37.70 23.80
C VAL A 532 15.70 38.53 24.50
N ASP A 533 15.64 38.64 25.84
CA ASP A 533 16.65 39.35 26.63
C ASP A 533 18.04 38.73 26.50
N GLU A 534 18.15 37.39 26.49
CA GLU A 534 19.40 36.68 26.23
C GLU A 534 19.94 37.03 24.84
N ALA A 535 19.10 36.95 23.80
CA ALA A 535 19.51 37.24 22.44
C ALA A 535 19.93 38.70 22.25
N ALA A 536 19.18 39.64 22.82
CA ALA A 536 19.54 41.06 22.82
C ALA A 536 20.83 41.33 23.60
N GLY A 537 21.04 40.63 24.71
CA GLY A 537 22.28 40.66 25.48
C GLY A 537 23.48 40.16 24.68
N PHE A 538 23.32 39.04 23.97
CA PHE A 538 24.33 38.46 23.09
C PHE A 538 24.69 39.40 21.94
N ALA A 539 23.68 39.94 21.23
CA ALA A 539 23.87 40.89 20.13
C ALA A 539 24.63 42.14 20.58
N ARG A 540 24.25 42.77 21.72
CA ARG A 540 24.97 43.94 22.24
C ARG A 540 26.43 43.66 22.58
N GLN A 541 26.71 42.50 23.20
CA GLN A 541 28.08 42.08 23.53
C GLN A 541 28.94 41.84 22.28
N HIS A 542 28.31 41.47 21.17
CA HIS A 542 28.97 41.15 19.90
C HIS A 542 28.54 42.08 18.75
N SER A 543 28.21 43.33 19.04
CA SER A 543 27.65 44.30 18.07
C SER A 543 28.57 44.64 16.88
N ALA A 544 29.86 44.33 16.97
CA ALA A 544 30.80 44.47 15.85
C ALA A 544 30.78 43.27 14.88
N ASP A 545 30.20 42.13 15.31
CA ASP A 545 30.28 40.83 14.65
C ASP A 545 28.93 40.22 14.28
N VAL A 546 27.83 40.72 14.86
CA VAL A 546 26.46 40.32 14.54
C VAL A 546 25.88 41.30 13.52
N SER A 547 25.16 40.78 12.52
CA SER A 547 24.60 41.57 11.44
C SER A 547 23.34 42.37 11.83
N ASP A 548 23.19 43.57 11.27
CA ASP A 548 22.02 44.45 11.48
C ASP A 548 20.65 43.75 11.29
N PRO A 549 20.45 42.83 10.32
CA PRO A 549 19.18 42.11 10.19
C PRO A 549 18.82 41.26 11.42
N ILE A 550 19.80 40.64 12.07
CA ILE A 550 19.58 39.86 13.30
C ILE A 550 19.19 40.80 14.44
N GLU A 551 19.89 41.92 14.61
CA GLU A 551 19.54 42.92 15.64
C GLU A 551 18.13 43.49 15.42
N SER A 552 17.77 43.80 14.17
CA SER A 552 16.44 44.27 13.82
C SER A 552 15.35 43.24 14.11
N ARG A 553 15.59 41.96 13.82
CA ARG A 553 14.63 40.89 14.10
C ARG A 553 14.45 40.67 15.60
N ILE A 554 15.52 40.72 16.41
CA ILE A 554 15.44 40.65 17.87
C ILE A 554 14.56 41.80 18.42
N ALA A 555 14.74 43.02 17.91
CA ALA A 555 13.91 44.16 18.33
C ALA A 555 12.42 43.98 17.96
N GLN A 556 12.12 43.41 16.79
CA GLN A 556 10.75 43.06 16.40
C GLN A 556 10.14 42.00 17.34
N LEU A 557 10.91 40.96 17.67
CA LEU A 557 10.47 39.90 18.59
C LEU A 557 10.24 40.42 20.01
N SER A 558 11.08 41.35 20.49
CA SER A 558 10.82 42.06 21.75
C SER A 558 9.49 42.78 21.73
N SER A 559 9.20 43.52 20.65
CA SER A 559 7.91 44.22 20.51
C SER A 559 6.73 43.25 20.43
N LEU A 560 6.91 42.04 19.88
CA LEU A 560 5.88 41.01 19.87
C LEU A 560 5.62 40.45 21.27
N VAL A 561 6.66 40.21 22.08
CA VAL A 561 6.49 39.80 23.49
C VAL A 561 5.75 40.87 24.28
N ASP A 562 6.11 42.15 24.11
CA ASP A 562 5.41 43.26 24.76
C ASP A 562 3.91 43.31 24.36
N GLN A 563 3.60 43.02 23.09
CA GLN A 563 2.22 42.92 22.60
C GLN A 563 1.46 41.74 23.21
N VAL A 564 2.12 40.58 23.37
CA VAL A 564 1.53 39.41 24.03
C VAL A 564 1.27 39.68 25.51
N GLU A 565 2.21 40.31 26.22
CA GLU A 565 2.04 40.75 27.61
C GLU A 565 0.88 41.74 27.76
N ALA A 566 0.79 42.72 26.85
CA ALA A 566 -0.30 43.69 26.83
C ALA A 566 -1.66 43.03 26.56
N ALA A 567 -1.74 42.10 25.60
CA ALA A 567 -2.95 41.36 25.29
C ALA A 567 -3.43 40.49 26.47
N MET A 568 -2.51 39.91 27.23
CA MET A 568 -2.84 39.16 28.46
C MET A 568 -3.29 40.04 29.62
N ALA A 569 -2.99 41.35 29.58
CA ALA A 569 -3.41 42.32 30.58
C ALA A 569 -4.77 42.99 30.27
N GLU A 570 -5.39 42.66 29.13
CA GLU A 570 -6.74 43.10 28.79
C GLU A 570 -7.79 42.48 29.73
N ASP A 571 -8.97 43.11 29.82
CA ASP A 571 -10.07 42.66 30.68
C ASP A 571 -10.56 41.24 30.32
N ARG A 572 -10.49 40.89 29.03
CA ARG A 572 -10.85 39.58 28.49
C ARG A 572 -9.76 39.11 27.52
N PRO A 573 -8.73 38.40 28.00
CA PRO A 573 -7.61 37.97 27.18
C PRO A 573 -7.96 36.74 26.31
N ASN A 574 -7.12 36.46 25.31
CA ASN A 574 -7.08 35.17 24.61
C ASN A 574 -5.83 34.39 25.03
N PRO A 575 -5.92 33.54 26.07
CA PRO A 575 -4.76 32.86 26.62
C PRO A 575 -4.14 31.85 25.66
N ALA A 576 -4.95 31.17 24.83
CA ALA A 576 -4.45 30.22 23.84
C ALA A 576 -3.58 30.91 22.77
N ALA A 577 -4.05 32.06 22.26
CA ALA A 577 -3.27 32.87 21.31
C ALA A 577 -1.98 33.40 21.94
N ALA A 578 -2.02 33.82 23.21
CA ALA A 578 -0.83 34.30 23.91
C ALA A 578 0.23 33.21 24.11
N VAL A 579 -0.18 32.00 24.53
CA VAL A 579 0.74 30.84 24.66
C VAL A 579 1.35 30.49 23.32
N ALA A 580 0.55 30.43 22.25
CA ALA A 580 1.04 30.11 20.92
C ALA A 580 2.05 31.15 20.41
N ALA A 581 1.74 32.44 20.54
CA ALA A 581 2.62 33.54 20.12
C ALA A 581 3.93 33.56 20.92
N ALA A 582 3.87 33.40 22.25
CA ALA A 582 5.07 33.35 23.10
C ALA A 582 5.95 32.13 22.76
N GLY A 583 5.36 30.96 22.54
CA GLY A 583 6.07 29.76 22.09
C GLY A 583 6.74 29.95 20.73
N GLN A 584 6.07 30.60 19.78
CA GLN A 584 6.64 30.93 18.47
C GLN A 584 7.85 31.88 18.60
N VAL A 585 7.75 32.90 19.46
CA VAL A 585 8.89 33.80 19.73
C VAL A 585 10.09 33.01 20.27
N GLN A 586 9.88 32.09 21.23
CA GLN A 586 10.97 31.28 21.79
C GLN A 586 11.68 30.43 20.72
N ALA A 587 10.90 29.78 19.85
CA ALA A 587 11.44 28.97 18.77
C ALA A 587 12.29 29.82 17.81
N GLU A 588 11.78 30.99 17.41
CA GLU A 588 12.47 31.87 16.46
C GLU A 588 13.72 32.53 17.06
N VAL A 589 13.67 32.93 18.33
CA VAL A 589 14.85 33.43 19.06
C VAL A 589 15.95 32.37 19.14
N THR A 590 15.58 31.11 19.35
CA THR A 590 16.55 30.00 19.43
C THR A 590 17.32 29.85 18.11
N GLU A 591 16.63 29.93 16.98
CA GLU A 591 17.24 29.88 15.65
C GLU A 591 18.11 31.11 15.35
N LEU A 592 17.63 32.30 15.69
CA LEU A 592 18.38 33.54 15.52
C LEU A 592 19.67 33.55 16.34
N LEU A 593 19.61 33.08 17.58
CA LEU A 593 20.78 33.02 18.46
C LEU A 593 21.82 32.01 17.95
N ALA A 594 21.37 30.89 17.36
CA ALA A 594 22.27 29.95 16.70
C ALA A 594 22.99 30.60 15.51
N THR A 595 22.26 31.37 14.69
CA THR A 595 22.81 32.11 13.55
C THR A 595 23.80 33.19 14.00
N ALA A 596 23.44 33.99 15.02
CA ALA A 596 24.31 35.02 15.58
C ALA A 596 25.62 34.43 16.12
N ARG A 597 25.56 33.29 16.82
CA ARG A 597 26.75 32.58 17.31
C ARG A 597 27.66 32.11 16.17
N GLN A 598 27.08 31.70 15.04
CA GLN A 598 27.85 31.33 13.85
C GLN A 598 28.56 32.55 13.23
N GLU A 599 27.89 33.71 13.13
CA GLU A 599 28.49 34.95 12.63
C GLU A 599 29.68 35.40 13.49
N VAL A 600 29.53 35.40 14.81
CA VAL A 600 30.62 35.72 15.75
C VAL A 600 31.80 34.77 15.57
N THR A 601 31.53 33.46 15.46
CA THR A 601 32.58 32.46 15.24
C THR A 601 33.29 32.68 13.89
N ALA A 602 32.55 33.01 12.83
CA ALA A 602 33.10 33.28 11.52
C ALA A 602 33.98 34.55 11.52
N ALA A 603 33.53 35.61 12.20
CA ALA A 603 34.27 36.85 12.36
C ALA A 603 35.59 36.63 13.12
N ASP A 604 35.57 35.87 14.22
CA ASP A 604 36.76 35.51 14.97
C ASP A 604 37.76 34.69 14.14
N MET A 605 37.27 33.75 13.33
CA MET A 605 38.11 32.98 12.43
C MET A 605 38.70 33.87 11.32
N ALA A 606 37.93 34.83 10.81
CA ALA A 606 38.40 35.82 9.83
C ALA A 606 39.50 36.71 10.41
N ARG A 607 39.35 37.21 11.65
CA ARG A 607 40.38 37.97 12.38
C ARG A 607 41.68 37.18 12.48
N ARG A 608 41.61 35.95 13.00
CA ARG A 608 42.78 35.07 13.16
C ARG A 608 43.48 34.81 11.82
N ARG A 609 42.71 34.58 10.76
CA ARG A 609 43.24 34.37 9.40
C ARG A 609 43.88 35.64 8.84
N ALA A 610 43.27 36.81 9.04
CA ALA A 610 43.81 38.09 8.63
C ALA A 610 45.16 38.35 9.30
N ASP A 611 45.25 38.18 10.62
CA ASP A 611 46.47 38.43 11.38
C ASP A 611 47.63 37.51 10.94
N GLN A 612 47.35 36.22 10.76
CA GLN A 612 48.33 35.27 10.24
C GLN A 612 48.82 35.66 8.83
N THR A 613 47.90 36.03 7.95
CA THR A 613 48.19 36.42 6.56
C THR A 613 49.00 37.72 6.51
N VAL A 614 48.61 38.73 7.29
CA VAL A 614 49.32 40.02 7.38
C VAL A 614 50.73 39.81 7.95
N ALA A 615 50.88 39.00 9.00
CA ALA A 615 52.20 38.69 9.57
C ALA A 615 53.11 37.99 8.54
N SER A 616 52.57 36.99 7.82
CA SER A 616 53.27 36.28 6.77
C SER A 616 53.69 37.21 5.61
N ALA A 617 52.76 38.03 5.09
CA ALA A 617 53.02 38.98 4.02
C ALA A 617 54.07 40.04 4.42
N ARG A 618 54.05 40.53 5.66
CA ARG A 618 55.06 41.46 6.19
C ARG A 618 56.45 40.81 6.22
N GLN A 619 56.54 39.56 6.66
CA GLN A 619 57.80 38.82 6.69
C GLN A 619 58.35 38.58 5.26
N GLU A 620 57.50 38.18 4.32
CA GLU A 620 57.88 37.99 2.92
C GLU A 620 58.32 39.29 2.26
N LEU A 621 57.62 40.40 2.53
CA LEU A 621 57.94 41.71 1.98
C LEU A 621 59.32 42.17 2.44
N GLN A 622 59.63 42.02 3.73
CA GLN A 622 60.96 42.35 4.26
C GLN A 622 62.07 41.51 3.62
N GLN A 623 61.85 40.21 3.45
CA GLN A 623 62.81 39.34 2.76
C GLN A 623 63.03 39.78 1.31
N LEU A 624 61.95 40.09 0.60
CA LEU A 624 61.99 40.49 -0.80
C LEU A 624 62.63 41.87 -0.98
N GLN A 625 62.40 42.82 -0.07
CA GLN A 625 63.07 44.14 -0.06
C GLN A 625 64.58 44.01 0.16
N ARG A 626 65.03 43.14 1.09
CA ARG A 626 66.46 42.85 1.28
C ARG A 626 67.07 42.24 0.02
N TYR A 627 66.39 41.26 -0.58
CA TYR A 627 66.82 40.63 -1.83
C TYR A 627 66.92 41.65 -2.98
N ALA A 628 65.90 42.49 -3.16
CA ALA A 628 65.86 43.53 -4.18
C ALA A 628 66.97 44.59 -3.99
N THR A 629 67.25 44.97 -2.74
CA THR A 629 68.33 45.91 -2.40
C THR A 629 69.70 45.34 -2.76
N GLY A 630 69.96 44.08 -2.42
CA GLY A 630 71.20 43.38 -2.81
C GLY A 630 71.38 43.25 -4.33
N HIS A 631 70.28 43.29 -5.10
CA HIS A 631 70.28 43.16 -6.56
C HIS A 631 69.82 44.44 -7.28
N ARG A 632 69.95 45.61 -6.65
CA ARG A 632 69.35 46.87 -7.11
C ARG A 632 69.66 47.23 -8.56
N ARG A 633 70.83 46.84 -9.08
CA ARG A 633 71.23 47.06 -10.49
C ARG A 633 70.31 46.34 -11.50
N TYR A 634 69.67 45.26 -11.10
CA TYR A 634 68.90 44.36 -11.96
C TYR A 634 67.39 44.40 -11.70
N VAL A 635 66.96 45.10 -10.65
CA VAL A 635 65.55 45.28 -10.33
C VAL A 635 65.02 46.48 -11.12
N ALA A 636 63.94 46.28 -11.86
CA ALA A 636 63.30 47.36 -12.61
C ALA A 636 62.73 48.42 -11.64
N ALA A 637 62.81 49.70 -12.02
CA ALA A 637 62.26 50.80 -11.21
C ALA A 637 60.75 50.61 -10.92
N GLY A 638 60.00 49.97 -11.83
CA GLY A 638 58.60 49.60 -11.62
C GLY A 638 58.40 48.60 -10.47
N SER A 639 59.23 47.57 -10.36
CA SER A 639 59.15 46.58 -9.29
C SER A 639 59.53 47.16 -7.92
N ALA A 640 60.47 48.09 -7.87
CA ALA A 640 60.81 48.80 -6.63
C ALA A 640 59.65 49.67 -6.14
N ARG A 641 58.94 50.36 -7.06
CA ARG A 641 57.72 51.11 -6.72
C ARG A 641 56.58 50.19 -6.28
N ALA A 642 56.39 49.05 -6.95
CA ALA A 642 55.37 48.07 -6.56
C ALA A 642 55.61 47.48 -5.16
N LEU A 643 56.87 47.23 -4.78
CA LEU A 643 57.21 46.80 -3.42
C LEU A 643 56.85 47.85 -2.36
N GLN A 644 57.05 49.13 -2.68
CA GLN A 644 56.69 50.23 -1.78
C GLN A 644 55.16 50.35 -1.67
N ASP A 645 54.44 50.28 -2.79
CA ASP A 645 52.98 50.34 -2.81
C ASP A 645 52.32 49.19 -2.01
N ILE A 646 52.79 47.94 -2.19
CA ILE A 646 52.31 46.80 -1.40
C ILE A 646 52.59 47.01 0.10
N GLY A 647 53.75 47.58 0.45
CA GLY A 647 54.07 47.93 1.83
C GLY A 647 53.11 48.95 2.42
N ASP A 648 52.83 50.02 1.68
CA ASP A 648 51.90 51.08 2.09
C ASP A 648 50.46 50.53 2.22
N ARG A 649 50.05 49.64 1.31
CA ARG A 649 48.74 48.97 1.36
C ARG A 649 48.62 48.01 2.54
N LEU A 650 49.66 47.23 2.85
CA LEU A 650 49.71 46.37 4.04
C LEU A 650 49.67 47.17 5.34
N ALA A 651 50.25 48.38 5.38
CA ALA A 651 50.14 49.28 6.52
C ALA A 651 48.72 49.84 6.68
N ARG A 652 48.04 50.16 5.57
CA ARG A 652 46.65 50.62 5.59
C ARG A 652 45.64 49.56 6.03
N LEU A 653 45.96 48.27 5.92
CA LEU A 653 45.08 47.20 6.41
C LEU A 653 44.78 47.31 7.90
N ASP A 654 45.68 47.91 8.69
CA ASP A 654 45.47 48.10 10.12
C ASP A 654 44.23 48.97 10.43
N ALA A 655 43.81 49.82 9.48
CA ALA A 655 42.62 50.66 9.57
C ALA A 655 41.33 50.00 9.07
N VAL A 656 41.39 48.79 8.50
CA VAL A 656 40.18 48.05 8.08
C VAL A 656 39.60 47.35 9.30
N THR A 657 38.42 47.79 9.72
CA THR A 657 37.71 47.32 10.92
C THR A 657 36.95 46.02 10.68
N ASP A 658 36.35 45.85 9.50
CA ASP A 658 35.67 44.60 9.13
C ASP A 658 36.70 43.45 9.01
N PRO A 659 36.59 42.40 9.84
CA PRO A 659 37.56 41.32 9.86
C PRO A 659 37.55 40.46 8.59
N VAL A 660 36.39 40.27 7.96
CA VAL A 660 36.23 39.51 6.72
C VAL A 660 36.83 40.31 5.56
N GLN A 661 36.55 41.61 5.50
CA GLN A 661 37.12 42.49 4.50
C GLN A 661 38.65 42.57 4.65
N ARG A 662 39.15 42.71 5.88
CA ARG A 662 40.58 42.73 6.20
C ARG A 662 41.27 41.43 5.78
N ALA A 663 40.69 40.27 6.11
CA ALA A 663 41.20 38.96 5.71
C ALA A 663 41.29 38.82 4.18
N THR A 664 40.23 39.24 3.49
CA THR A 664 40.15 39.18 2.02
C THR A 664 41.20 40.08 1.36
N GLN A 665 41.36 41.31 1.84
CA GLN A 665 42.37 42.24 1.33
C GLN A 665 43.80 41.76 1.63
N ALA A 666 44.05 41.22 2.84
CA ALA A 666 45.34 40.63 3.21
C ALA A 666 45.72 39.47 2.27
N ALA A 667 44.78 38.57 1.99
CA ALA A 667 45.00 37.45 1.08
C ALA A 667 45.22 37.91 -0.38
N GLY A 668 44.57 39.00 -0.79
CA GLY A 668 44.84 39.66 -2.08
C GLY A 668 46.27 40.18 -2.19
N LEU A 669 46.72 40.93 -1.18
CA LEU A 669 48.06 41.50 -1.13
C LEU A 669 49.16 40.44 -1.07
N GLN A 670 48.95 39.34 -0.33
CA GLN A 670 49.93 38.26 -0.29
C GLN A 670 50.09 37.58 -1.66
N ARG A 671 49.01 37.37 -2.40
CA ARG A 671 49.09 36.85 -3.78
C ARG A 671 49.85 37.79 -4.72
N GLU A 672 49.62 39.09 -4.59
CA GLU A 672 50.34 40.12 -5.36
C GLU A 672 51.84 40.11 -5.03
N LEU A 673 52.18 39.99 -3.75
CA LEU A 673 53.56 39.92 -3.27
C LEU A 673 54.30 38.68 -3.79
N ILE A 674 53.64 37.52 -3.80
CA ILE A 674 54.19 36.27 -4.37
C ILE A 674 54.47 36.46 -5.88
N GLY A 675 53.52 37.03 -6.63
CA GLY A 675 53.70 37.31 -8.06
C GLY A 675 54.87 38.26 -8.33
N LEU A 676 54.97 39.33 -7.53
CA LEU A 676 56.07 40.30 -7.63
C LEU A 676 57.42 39.68 -7.28
N SER A 677 57.46 38.79 -6.27
CA SER A 677 58.66 38.03 -5.89
C SER A 677 59.22 37.23 -7.07
N ASP A 678 58.35 36.54 -7.80
CA ASP A 678 58.73 35.75 -8.96
C ASP A 678 59.25 36.59 -10.12
N ASP A 679 58.63 37.74 -10.37
CA ASP A 679 59.07 38.67 -11.42
C ASP A 679 60.42 39.30 -11.09
N ILE A 680 60.63 39.75 -9.85
CA ILE A 680 61.92 40.27 -9.38
C ILE A 680 62.99 39.19 -9.54
N ARG A 681 62.76 37.98 -9.02
CA ARG A 681 63.72 36.87 -9.15
C ARG A 681 64.00 36.50 -10.61
N ARG A 682 62.99 36.53 -11.49
CA ARG A 682 63.15 36.27 -12.94
C ARG A 682 63.94 37.37 -13.64
N SER A 683 63.79 38.63 -13.24
CA SER A 683 64.57 39.75 -13.78
C SER A 683 66.04 39.65 -13.39
N VAL A 684 66.32 39.38 -12.11
CA VAL A 684 67.68 39.18 -11.60
C VAL A 684 68.34 38.00 -12.32
N ARG A 685 67.69 36.83 -12.39
CA ARG A 685 68.23 35.65 -13.11
C ARG A 685 68.54 35.94 -14.57
N ARG A 686 67.70 36.71 -15.28
CA ARG A 686 67.96 37.07 -16.68
C ARG A 686 69.16 38.01 -16.83
N ALA A 687 69.34 38.92 -15.88
CA ALA A 687 70.43 39.89 -15.94
C ALA A 687 71.78 39.31 -15.46
N THR A 688 71.76 38.29 -14.60
CA THR A 688 72.97 37.59 -14.10
C THR A 688 73.30 36.31 -14.86
N ALA A 689 72.43 35.87 -15.79
CA ALA A 689 72.74 34.75 -16.67
C ALA A 689 73.99 35.06 -17.53
N PRO A 690 74.99 34.15 -17.58
CA PRO A 690 76.16 34.33 -18.42
C PRO A 690 75.76 34.58 -19.88
N ARG A 691 76.26 35.66 -20.49
CA ARG A 691 76.11 35.87 -21.94
C ARG A 691 76.79 34.69 -22.66
N PRO A 692 76.12 34.00 -23.60
CA PRO A 692 76.77 32.96 -24.37
C PRO A 692 77.89 33.59 -25.20
N SER A 693 79.11 33.06 -25.05
CA SER A 693 80.27 33.43 -25.87
C SER A 693 80.00 33.08 -27.34
N PRO A 694 80.26 33.98 -28.31
CA PRO A 694 80.06 33.71 -29.74
C PRO A 694 81.13 32.82 -30.40
N TYR A 695 82.13 32.34 -29.66
CA TYR A 695 83.23 31.55 -30.23
C TYR A 695 83.46 30.27 -29.44
N GLY A 696 83.25 29.13 -30.09
CA GLY A 696 83.51 27.80 -29.55
C GLY A 696 82.88 26.71 -30.41
N PRO A 697 83.64 26.06 -31.31
CA PRO A 697 83.13 25.17 -32.34
C PRO A 697 82.81 23.79 -31.78
N GLY A 698 81.91 23.12 -32.47
CA GLY A 698 81.40 21.82 -32.08
C GLY A 698 82.28 20.63 -32.44
N ARG A 699 81.57 19.50 -32.50
CA ARG A 699 82.00 18.15 -32.92
C ARG A 699 82.72 17.40 -31.80
N GLY A 700 82.26 16.26 -31.31
CA GLY A 700 81.17 15.39 -31.75
C GLY A 700 81.46 13.95 -31.27
N GLY A 701 80.40 13.13 -31.22
CA GLY A 701 80.44 11.68 -31.03
C GLY A 701 80.23 11.26 -29.57
N GLY A 702 79.19 10.52 -29.17
CA GLY A 702 78.27 9.65 -29.91
C GLY A 702 78.62 8.17 -29.68
N TYR A 703 77.58 7.38 -29.34
CA TYR A 703 77.53 5.91 -29.10
C TYR A 703 77.97 5.44 -27.71
N GLY A 704 77.26 4.58 -26.98
CA GLY A 704 76.00 3.84 -27.21
C GLY A 704 75.93 2.59 -26.30
N GLY A 705 74.72 2.24 -25.83
CA GLY A 705 74.36 0.98 -25.13
C GLY A 705 74.45 1.05 -23.59
N GLY A 706 73.52 0.57 -22.78
CA GLY A 706 72.31 -0.25 -22.94
C GLY A 706 72.09 -1.01 -21.62
N LEU A 707 70.82 -1.21 -21.22
CA LEU A 707 70.30 -1.88 -19.99
C LEU A 707 70.37 -1.02 -18.71
N GLY A 708 69.33 -0.81 -17.89
CA GLY A 708 67.92 -1.20 -17.87
C GLY A 708 67.38 -0.71 -16.51
N GLY A 709 66.55 0.32 -16.52
CA GLY A 709 66.14 1.08 -15.33
C GLY A 709 64.63 1.11 -15.15
N VAL A 710 64.23 1.00 -13.88
CA VAL A 710 62.86 0.92 -13.35
C VAL A 710 62.53 2.25 -12.64
N PHE A 711 61.28 2.71 -12.81
CA PHE A 711 60.56 3.87 -12.20
C PHE A 711 60.80 5.30 -12.73
N GLY A 712 59.69 6.05 -12.90
CA GLY A 712 59.63 7.47 -12.50
C GLY A 712 59.12 8.53 -13.50
N THR A 713 57.82 8.52 -13.76
CA THR A 713 56.90 9.59 -14.22
C THR A 713 57.43 10.94 -14.75
N SER A 714 57.07 11.19 -16.01
CA SER A 714 57.19 12.45 -16.76
C SER A 714 55.99 13.38 -16.59
N GLY A 715 56.23 14.68 -16.43
CA GLY A 715 55.22 15.74 -16.59
C GLY A 715 55.62 16.73 -17.68
N PRO A 716 54.64 17.27 -18.43
CA PRO A 716 54.81 18.56 -19.10
C PRO A 716 53.63 19.54 -18.93
N ARG A 717 54.04 20.81 -18.87
CA ARG A 717 53.46 22.05 -19.44
C ARG A 717 52.09 22.02 -20.20
N ARG A 718 51.26 22.99 -19.77
CA ARG A 718 50.62 24.14 -20.48
C ARG A 718 49.23 24.03 -21.15
N SER A 719 48.43 25.06 -20.80
CA SER A 719 47.34 25.75 -21.54
C SER A 719 45.98 25.04 -21.53
N SER A 720 44.80 25.64 -21.32
CA SER A 720 44.33 27.01 -21.01
C SER A 720 42.80 26.96 -20.87
N GLY A 721 42.22 27.73 -19.95
CA GLY A 721 40.77 28.01 -19.85
C GLY A 721 39.95 26.88 -19.22
N GLY A 722 38.92 27.10 -18.41
CA GLY A 722 38.23 28.28 -17.92
C GLY A 722 37.27 27.87 -16.79
N PHE A 723 36.82 28.87 -16.04
CA PHE A 723 35.67 28.99 -15.13
C PHE A 723 34.81 27.78 -14.67
N GLY A 724 34.52 27.79 -13.36
CA GLY A 724 33.31 27.29 -12.69
C GLY A 724 33.30 25.78 -12.43
N GLY A 725 32.96 25.22 -11.27
CA GLY A 725 32.29 25.66 -10.06
C GLY A 725 31.58 24.42 -9.48
N GLY A 726 31.38 24.33 -8.16
CA GLY A 726 30.32 23.49 -7.60
C GLY A 726 30.70 22.21 -6.84
N PHE A 727 30.76 22.35 -5.51
CA PHE A 727 30.07 21.58 -4.45
C PHE A 727 30.09 20.03 -4.33
N GLY A 728 30.27 19.62 -3.06
CA GLY A 728 29.69 18.43 -2.39
C GLY A 728 30.51 17.15 -2.56
N GLY A 729 30.97 16.43 -1.53
CA GLY A 729 30.62 16.38 -0.11
C GLY A 729 30.68 14.90 0.27
N GLY A 730 31.71 14.49 1.03
CA GLY A 730 31.98 13.09 1.36
C GLY A 730 31.98 12.81 2.86
N SER A 731 31.14 11.86 3.26
CA SER A 731 31.31 10.79 4.27
C SER A 731 31.83 11.11 5.68
N SER A 732 31.07 10.73 6.71
CA SER A 732 31.29 9.51 7.54
C SER A 732 30.73 9.61 8.99
N SER A 733 29.82 8.68 9.30
CA SER A 733 29.70 7.78 10.48
C SER A 733 29.93 8.22 11.95
N ARG A 734 29.08 7.59 12.81
CA ARG A 734 29.15 7.30 14.28
C ARG A 734 28.47 8.35 15.18
N GLY A 735 27.64 8.04 16.18
CA GLY A 735 27.14 6.79 16.75
C GLY A 735 26.54 7.04 18.15
N SER A 736 25.54 6.23 18.53
CA SER A 736 25.13 5.77 19.88
C SER A 736 24.42 6.68 20.94
N SER A 737 23.39 6.04 21.53
CA SER A 737 22.84 6.04 22.92
C SER A 737 21.74 7.01 23.39
N SER A 738 20.50 6.48 23.38
CA SER A 738 19.51 6.29 24.48
C SER A 738 19.36 7.29 25.66
N ARG A 739 18.14 7.82 25.84
CA ARG A 739 17.20 7.59 26.99
C ARG A 739 16.01 8.59 27.04
N SER A 740 14.80 8.06 26.90
CA SER A 740 13.55 8.27 27.70
C SER A 740 13.13 9.68 28.20
N ARG A 741 11.95 10.19 27.77
CA ARG A 741 10.63 10.21 28.49
C ARG A 741 9.69 11.32 27.98
N THR A 742 8.39 10.98 27.93
CA THR A 742 7.15 11.82 28.03
C THR A 742 6.93 12.91 26.98
N GLY A 743 5.79 13.06 26.31
CA GLY A 743 4.46 12.47 26.41
C GLY A 743 3.48 13.52 25.87
N SER A 744 2.76 13.21 24.79
CA SER A 744 1.68 14.06 24.26
C SER A 744 0.64 13.17 23.59
N SER A 745 -0.59 13.32 24.07
CA SER A 745 -1.81 12.62 23.73
C SER A 745 -2.52 13.25 22.53
N SER A 746 -2.92 12.42 21.57
CA SER A 746 -3.97 12.68 20.57
C SER A 746 -4.86 11.43 20.54
N ARG A 747 -5.92 11.41 21.34
CA ARG A 747 -7.32 11.61 20.91
C ARG A 747 -7.72 10.65 19.78
N SER A 748 -7.91 9.40 20.18
CA SER A 748 -8.64 8.36 19.47
C SER A 748 -10.12 8.73 19.36
N ARG A 749 -10.62 8.77 18.12
CA ARG A 749 -12.06 8.70 17.81
C ARG A 749 -12.51 7.25 18.05
N SER A 750 -13.50 7.07 18.92
CA SER A 750 -14.13 5.79 19.19
C SER A 750 -15.11 5.45 18.07
N GLY A 751 -14.77 4.44 17.27
CA GLY A 751 -15.69 3.79 16.34
C GLY A 751 -16.46 2.67 17.04
N SER A 752 -17.74 2.62 16.71
CA SER A 752 -18.80 1.66 17.04
C SER A 752 -18.38 0.19 17.12
N SER A 753 -18.81 -0.49 18.18
CA SER A 753 -18.70 -1.93 18.33
C SER A 753 -20.01 -2.62 17.92
N SER A 754 -20.07 -3.16 16.70
CA SER A 754 -21.08 -4.14 16.30
C SER A 754 -20.64 -5.53 16.78
N ARG A 755 -21.55 -6.20 17.52
CA ARG A 755 -21.37 -7.55 18.04
C ARG A 755 -21.78 -8.57 16.99
N SER A 756 -20.84 -9.29 16.39
CA SER A 756 -21.14 -10.51 15.64
C SER A 756 -20.60 -11.74 16.39
N ARG A 757 -21.49 -12.72 16.58
CA ARG A 757 -21.23 -14.00 17.25
C ARG A 757 -20.50 -14.95 16.31
N SER A 758 -19.52 -15.65 16.87
CA SER A 758 -18.61 -16.61 16.24
C SER A 758 -19.26 -17.74 15.43
N SER A 759 -18.64 -18.09 14.29
CA SER A 759 -18.49 -19.48 13.86
C SER A 759 -17.08 -19.71 13.30
N SER A 760 -16.56 -20.92 13.48
CA SER A 760 -15.15 -21.28 13.39
C SER A 760 -14.72 -21.76 12.00
N GLY A 761 -13.65 -21.17 11.42
CA GLY A 761 -12.86 -21.84 10.37
C GLY A 761 -12.00 -20.94 9.48
N ARG A 762 -10.73 -20.73 9.86
CA ARG A 762 -9.58 -20.21 9.07
C ARG A 762 -9.71 -18.80 8.44
N SER A 763 -8.59 -18.07 8.49
CA SER A 763 -8.44 -16.61 8.40
C SER A 763 -8.93 -16.00 7.08
N ARG A 764 -9.94 -15.12 7.17
CA ARG A 764 -10.36 -14.16 6.14
C ARG A 764 -10.29 -12.76 6.76
N SER A 765 -9.72 -11.77 6.07
CA SER A 765 -9.67 -10.35 6.50
C SER A 765 -9.96 -9.45 5.30
N GLY A 766 -11.21 -8.99 5.23
CA GLY A 766 -11.68 -7.93 4.33
C GLY A 766 -12.11 -6.72 5.14
N ARG A 767 -12.05 -5.53 4.54
CA ARG A 767 -12.58 -4.30 5.10
C ARG A 767 -13.11 -3.39 3.99
N SER A 768 -14.31 -2.86 4.18
CA SER A 768 -14.84 -1.72 3.43
C SER A 768 -14.78 -0.43 4.26
N SER A 769 -14.64 0.71 3.57
CA SER A 769 -14.73 2.04 4.18
C SER A 769 -15.40 3.04 3.24
N ARG A 770 -16.05 4.04 3.85
CA ARG A 770 -16.66 5.18 3.15
C ARG A 770 -15.81 6.44 3.32
N TRP A 771 -15.80 7.32 2.32
CA TRP A 771 -15.08 8.61 2.38
C TRP A 771 -15.93 9.80 1.99
#